data_AF-A0A1V8SII1-F1
#
_entry.id   AF-A0A1V8SII1-F1
#
_cell.length_a   1.000
_cell.length_b   1.000
_cell.length_c   1.000
_cell.angle_alpha   90.00
_cell.angle_beta   90.00
_cell.angle_gamma   90.00
#
_symmetry.space_group_name_H-M   'P 1'
#
loop_
_entity.id
_entity.type
_entity.pdbx_description
1 polymer ?
#
loop_
_entity_poly.entity_id
_entity_poly.type
_entity_poly.pdbx_seq_one_letter_code
_entity_poly.pdbx_strand_id
1 'polypeptide(L)'
;MPHAFTDSPSKGWSVALSNALKRHIRPEHLPLRELAARYPTTQLDIADAVILLHDVESYPFVNPLIPKYIEALVLAGSTGISDVLLSLLQHSAFVKHSPSEHEESLASVFPSLEEQVFSLLRVLVIKSKLPASQWRSKATTFTLTRWLHEARKINEREVGKQLSAGLMAAGAGAHTGIFESLCLLVISIFGQPTFREIEKQRWWTSRKQAIAVEMQSYDANVLQWLQSQYTGHLQNLTKNRPFRVIDEKGIPIFADEELLMTIPALRMSHTRAGLFIWLNACLCARPLTDDASMRNHVLVRYSENVQEAAAGLIVASFDVLTNAILGGDSSRVIRSFVCNKLPLLLQGLFSFAKPNASEAAIQSTLSAVNMEPLSPLTAGATGARDVLKKTRADFLQACVMHTLVSDTVASAMSPEPSATTAKATRYTREGLMTQCAHNTARLEAIIMELDGMQGNAGAIAGCLIGIVLNLVTAKDTMTLKSVCNVLLRKIELADVLLQYIQPADLLTPLYRTLDDWVHDEDQSEFQPPYEEFACILLLVLAIHHRYDLTVLEAGAFTADGFVAKVLFGQWQSYTTAELSEQQIAQLSKWIEGLYATDEHGETTGIGDEVMSHCPPQAFYVLVPTLFEQSILACKSGQMSVETARGGQEFLLEPFLLPSLVGGLLWIVKRSWEDHADGDILLQILDKLLRPSSSSQDMQVMHKAILAIVATPLIKSLKILVLQRPDKRKEAESLIAILTPHLHRSRTLASRDPNEASTKGTIDQLRKAVKELVQWATGGGQGTLPTYKSTVIHAATSSSGYDAVLQVIIDELAVQTSAHRGPIALDICTAIVCAPAPSSYTSLLELSNSLVSTPRKTLEIRDMLRVHAANVQALQELPSAEAAALIQLSRAVAAQSAISPSALVSLSVPTAEQAVTDQVMKDLGLTTEGATLDDSLFDPAATFDNDTDFANVNFDVAADATLNLTETQTQDINNLMAADISGMQIDPSTNMFSADSIVFDANQPVLTGNDALMGNSGNVENAEEDIFAGLDFEQETMDFNFD
;
A
#
# COMPACT_ATOMS: atom_id res chain seq x y z
N MET A 1 -67.05 9.61 -76.88
CA MET A 1 -66.47 8.48 -77.64
C MET A 1 -64.96 8.67 -77.69
N PRO A 2 -64.17 7.60 -77.58
CA PRO A 2 -63.34 7.37 -76.39
C PRO A 2 -61.86 7.16 -76.72
N HIS A 3 -60.96 7.42 -75.78
CA HIS A 3 -59.72 6.64 -75.67
C HIS A 3 -59.38 6.41 -74.20
N ALA A 4 -59.51 5.14 -73.82
CA ALA A 4 -58.96 4.57 -72.61
C ALA A 4 -57.44 4.72 -72.61
N PHE A 5 -56.88 5.25 -71.52
CA PHE A 5 -55.54 4.89 -71.09
C PHE A 5 -55.68 4.12 -69.78
N THR A 6 -55.35 2.85 -69.88
CA THR A 6 -54.98 1.96 -68.78
C THR A 6 -53.74 2.54 -68.10
N ASP A 7 -53.93 3.44 -67.14
CA ASP A 7 -52.88 3.93 -66.27
C ASP A 7 -53.16 3.41 -64.86
N SER A 8 -52.15 2.83 -64.21
CA SER A 8 -52.27 2.34 -62.83
C SER A 8 -52.78 3.47 -61.92
N PRO A 9 -53.59 3.18 -60.90
CA PRO A 9 -54.13 4.23 -60.03
C PRO A 9 -53.01 5.04 -59.31
N SER A 10 -51.81 4.45 -59.14
CA SER A 10 -50.58 5.15 -58.71
C SER A 10 -50.07 6.21 -59.70
N LYS A 11 -50.22 5.97 -61.01
CA LYS A 11 -49.87 6.91 -62.07
C LYS A 11 -50.86 8.08 -62.15
N GLY A 12 -52.12 7.86 -61.76
CA GLY A 12 -53.10 8.94 -61.57
C GLY A 12 -52.69 9.93 -60.48
N TRP A 13 -52.20 9.42 -59.34
CA TRP A 13 -51.64 10.24 -58.25
C TRP A 13 -50.38 11.00 -58.67
N SER A 14 -49.42 10.33 -59.32
CA SER A 14 -48.17 10.98 -59.74
C SER A 14 -48.40 12.08 -60.79
N VAL A 15 -49.31 11.87 -61.75
CA VAL A 15 -49.67 12.89 -62.75
C VAL A 15 -50.38 14.07 -62.11
N ALA A 16 -51.30 13.82 -61.16
CA ALA A 16 -52.03 14.90 -60.48
C ALA A 16 -51.11 15.75 -59.60
N LEU A 17 -50.23 15.11 -58.82
CA LEU A 17 -49.28 15.81 -57.96
C LEU A 17 -48.18 16.52 -58.78
N SER A 18 -47.67 15.90 -59.86
CA SER A 18 -46.71 16.55 -60.78
C SER A 18 -47.30 17.79 -61.44
N ASN A 19 -48.56 17.73 -61.89
CA ASN A 19 -49.24 18.89 -62.46
C ASN A 19 -49.53 19.98 -61.42
N ALA A 20 -49.81 19.61 -60.17
CA ALA A 20 -50.01 20.55 -59.08
C ALA A 20 -48.71 21.26 -58.67
N LEU A 21 -47.60 20.50 -58.63
CA LEU A 21 -46.26 21.02 -58.37
C LEU A 21 -45.82 22.00 -59.47
N LYS A 22 -45.97 21.62 -60.75
CA LYS A 22 -45.67 22.48 -61.92
C LYS A 22 -46.49 23.78 -61.96
N ARG A 23 -47.65 23.80 -61.32
CA ARG A 23 -48.54 24.97 -61.21
C ARG A 23 -48.37 25.72 -59.89
N HIS A 24 -47.41 25.34 -59.05
CA HIS A 24 -47.16 25.90 -57.70
C HIS A 24 -48.43 26.00 -56.83
N ILE A 25 -49.33 25.03 -56.95
CA ILE A 25 -50.56 24.99 -56.17
C ILE A 25 -50.20 24.72 -54.71
N ARG A 26 -50.78 25.47 -53.77
CA ARG A 26 -50.59 25.18 -52.34
C ARG A 26 -51.39 23.94 -51.95
N PRO A 27 -50.88 23.08 -51.04
CA PRO A 27 -51.54 21.82 -50.66
C PRO A 27 -52.96 22.02 -50.10
N GLU A 28 -53.25 23.18 -49.52
CA GLU A 28 -54.59 23.57 -49.02
C GLU A 28 -55.67 23.62 -50.11
N HIS A 29 -55.27 23.83 -51.38
CA HIS A 29 -56.18 23.93 -52.52
C HIS A 29 -56.30 22.60 -53.28
N LEU A 30 -55.66 21.52 -52.81
CA LEU A 30 -55.77 20.22 -53.44
C LEU A 30 -56.99 19.45 -52.88
N PRO A 31 -57.93 18.97 -53.71
CA PRO A 31 -59.07 18.19 -53.25
C PRO A 31 -58.65 16.74 -52.96
N LEU A 32 -57.84 16.54 -51.91
CA LEU A 32 -57.22 15.25 -51.55
C LEU A 32 -58.24 14.11 -51.37
N ARG A 33 -59.43 14.43 -50.83
CA ARG A 33 -60.51 13.45 -50.66
C ARG A 33 -61.15 13.02 -51.98
N GLU A 34 -61.31 13.93 -52.93
CA GLU A 34 -61.86 13.62 -54.24
C GLU A 34 -60.84 12.86 -55.12
N LEU A 35 -59.56 13.15 -54.92
CA LEU A 35 -58.46 12.46 -55.60
C LEU A 35 -58.33 11.01 -55.11
N ALA A 36 -58.43 10.79 -53.79
CA ALA A 36 -58.49 9.46 -53.19
C ALA A 36 -59.74 8.66 -53.59
N ALA A 37 -60.88 9.33 -53.81
CA ALA A 37 -62.10 8.68 -54.30
C ALA A 37 -62.02 8.29 -55.79
N ARG A 38 -61.28 9.03 -56.61
CA ARG A 38 -61.12 8.77 -58.05
C ARG A 38 -60.03 7.76 -58.38
N TYR A 39 -58.97 7.69 -57.59
CA TYR A 39 -57.84 6.77 -57.77
C TYR A 39 -57.54 6.03 -56.45
N PRO A 40 -58.24 4.93 -56.14
CA PRO A 40 -57.98 4.16 -54.93
C PRO A 40 -56.65 3.41 -55.03
N THR A 41 -55.71 3.75 -54.15
CA THR A 41 -54.36 3.17 -54.06
C THR A 41 -53.99 2.88 -52.61
N THR A 42 -52.89 2.16 -52.37
CA THR A 42 -52.39 1.95 -51.02
C THR A 42 -51.76 3.23 -50.47
N GLN A 43 -51.73 3.38 -49.13
CA GLN A 43 -51.12 4.54 -48.46
C GLN A 43 -49.62 4.66 -48.78
N LEU A 44 -48.95 3.54 -49.06
CA LEU A 44 -47.56 3.50 -49.49
C LEU A 44 -47.38 4.05 -50.91
N ASP A 45 -48.21 3.62 -51.87
CA ASP A 45 -48.15 4.10 -53.26
C ASP A 45 -48.38 5.62 -53.37
N ILE A 46 -49.18 6.19 -52.46
CA ILE A 46 -49.41 7.64 -52.37
C ILE A 46 -48.17 8.36 -51.83
N ALA A 47 -47.49 7.77 -50.84
CA ALA A 47 -46.22 8.30 -50.32
C ALA A 47 -45.11 8.24 -51.39
N ASP A 48 -45.00 7.11 -52.10
CA ASP A 48 -44.06 6.91 -53.21
C ASP A 48 -44.31 7.93 -54.32
N ALA A 49 -45.57 8.16 -54.70
CA ALA A 49 -45.93 9.13 -55.73
C ALA A 49 -45.54 10.58 -55.37
N VAL A 50 -45.37 10.93 -54.09
CA VAL A 50 -44.93 12.25 -53.64
C VAL A 50 -43.40 12.33 -53.58
N ILE A 51 -42.75 11.29 -53.06
CA ILE A 51 -41.30 11.24 -52.91
C ILE A 51 -40.62 11.16 -54.29
N LEU A 52 -41.18 10.40 -55.22
CA LEU A 52 -40.71 10.32 -56.62
C LEU A 52 -40.84 11.64 -57.40
N LEU A 53 -41.58 12.63 -56.91
CA LEU A 53 -41.60 13.96 -57.53
C LEU A 53 -40.27 14.70 -57.33
N HIS A 54 -39.50 14.32 -56.31
CA HIS A 54 -38.16 14.83 -56.09
C HIS A 54 -37.20 14.36 -57.19
N ASP A 55 -37.26 13.06 -57.56
CA ASP A 55 -36.41 12.45 -58.60
C ASP A 55 -36.65 13.03 -60.02
N VAL A 56 -37.79 13.71 -60.25
CA VAL A 56 -38.19 14.23 -61.58
C VAL A 56 -37.64 15.63 -61.87
N GLU A 57 -37.21 16.37 -60.84
CA GLU A 57 -36.71 17.74 -60.94
C GLU A 57 -35.17 17.73 -60.88
N SER A 58 -34.48 18.03 -62.00
CA SER A 58 -33.00 18.11 -62.08
C SER A 58 -32.37 19.28 -61.29
N TYR A 59 -32.97 19.68 -60.16
CA TYR A 59 -32.51 20.78 -59.32
C TYR A 59 -31.66 20.28 -58.14
N PRO A 60 -30.59 21.00 -57.75
CA PRO A 60 -29.70 20.60 -56.66
C PRO A 60 -30.26 20.85 -55.25
N PHE A 61 -31.54 21.26 -55.11
CA PHE A 61 -32.17 21.55 -53.81
C PHE A 61 -33.61 21.00 -53.75
N VAL A 62 -34.04 20.64 -52.54
CA VAL A 62 -35.39 20.10 -52.29
C VAL A 62 -36.45 21.20 -52.47
N ASN A 63 -37.46 20.93 -53.30
CA ASN A 63 -38.57 21.85 -53.50
C ASN A 63 -39.38 22.00 -52.19
N PRO A 64 -39.53 23.22 -51.63
CA PRO A 64 -40.14 23.44 -50.31
C PRO A 64 -41.65 23.11 -50.26
N LEU A 65 -42.28 22.82 -51.41
CA LEU A 65 -43.65 22.35 -51.46
C LEU A 65 -43.76 20.85 -51.17
N ILE A 66 -42.71 20.05 -51.40
CA ILE A 66 -42.75 18.59 -51.19
C ILE A 66 -43.00 18.24 -49.71
N PRO A 67 -42.25 18.79 -48.72
CA PRO A 67 -42.57 18.57 -47.31
C PRO A 67 -43.99 19.04 -46.94
N LYS A 68 -44.48 20.12 -47.55
CA LYS A 68 -45.84 20.64 -47.29
C LYS A 68 -46.94 19.73 -47.87
N TYR A 69 -46.69 19.05 -48.98
CA TYR A 69 -47.58 18.01 -49.50
C TYR A 69 -47.60 16.79 -48.60
N ILE A 70 -46.44 16.36 -48.09
CA ILE A 70 -46.34 15.28 -47.11
C ILE A 70 -47.11 15.65 -45.83
N GLU A 71 -46.94 16.88 -45.31
CA GLU A 71 -47.69 17.38 -44.16
C GLU A 71 -49.21 17.29 -44.39
N ALA A 72 -49.69 17.78 -45.53
CA ALA A 72 -51.12 17.79 -45.84
C ALA A 72 -51.70 16.38 -46.01
N LEU A 73 -50.96 15.44 -46.60
CA LEU A 73 -51.39 14.05 -46.78
C LEU A 73 -51.44 13.27 -45.46
N VAL A 74 -50.45 13.48 -44.60
CA VAL A 74 -50.38 12.86 -43.27
C VAL A 74 -51.48 13.41 -42.35
N LEU A 75 -51.72 14.73 -42.38
CA LEU A 75 -52.83 15.36 -41.63
C LEU A 75 -54.22 14.97 -42.16
N ALA A 76 -54.36 14.75 -43.48
CA ALA A 76 -55.60 14.28 -44.08
C ALA A 76 -55.90 12.79 -43.80
N GLY A 77 -54.91 12.04 -43.27
CA GLY A 77 -55.00 10.60 -43.04
C GLY A 77 -54.89 9.75 -44.31
N SER A 78 -54.50 10.36 -45.44
CA SER A 78 -54.30 9.67 -46.71
C SER A 78 -53.02 8.84 -46.73
N THR A 79 -52.03 9.18 -45.92
CA THR A 79 -50.79 8.41 -45.71
C THR A 79 -50.41 8.38 -44.22
N GLY A 80 -49.82 7.27 -43.76
CA GLY A 80 -49.30 7.13 -42.40
C GLY A 80 -47.82 7.53 -42.26
N ILE A 81 -47.37 7.82 -41.03
CA ILE A 81 -45.95 8.10 -40.74
C ILE A 81 -45.07 6.91 -41.14
N SER A 82 -45.52 5.67 -40.85
CA SER A 82 -44.80 4.45 -41.21
C SER A 82 -44.59 4.33 -42.72
N ASP A 83 -45.58 4.74 -43.52
CA ASP A 83 -45.57 4.58 -44.96
C ASP A 83 -44.70 5.65 -45.61
N VAL A 84 -44.75 6.88 -45.12
CA VAL A 84 -43.83 7.96 -45.53
C VAL A 84 -42.39 7.59 -45.20
N LEU A 85 -42.11 7.10 -43.99
CA LEU A 85 -40.76 6.67 -43.60
C LEU A 85 -40.28 5.45 -44.41
N LEU A 86 -41.18 4.53 -44.76
CA LEU A 86 -40.82 3.33 -45.53
C LEU A 86 -40.54 3.68 -46.99
N SER A 87 -41.39 4.52 -47.60
CA SER A 87 -41.21 5.07 -48.94
C SER A 87 -39.92 5.88 -49.03
N LEU A 88 -39.67 6.76 -48.05
CA LEU A 88 -38.44 7.54 -47.97
C LEU A 88 -37.21 6.62 -47.91
N LEU A 89 -37.26 5.53 -47.14
CA LEU A 89 -36.16 4.57 -47.06
C LEU A 89 -35.92 3.85 -48.38
N GLN A 90 -36.98 3.46 -49.10
CA GLN A 90 -36.86 2.77 -50.39
C GLN A 90 -36.24 3.64 -51.48
N HIS A 91 -36.52 4.95 -51.45
CA HIS A 91 -36.05 5.90 -52.45
C HIS A 91 -34.77 6.64 -52.05
N SER A 92 -34.34 6.51 -50.80
CA SER A 92 -33.12 7.15 -50.30
C SER A 92 -31.86 6.62 -50.98
N ALA A 93 -30.85 7.50 -51.10
CA ALA A 93 -29.49 7.17 -51.50
C ALA A 93 -28.86 6.06 -50.61
N PHE A 94 -29.41 5.85 -49.42
CA PHE A 94 -28.99 4.80 -48.49
C PHE A 94 -29.29 3.36 -48.95
N VAL A 95 -30.27 3.15 -49.84
CA VAL A 95 -30.70 1.82 -50.31
C VAL A 95 -30.37 1.57 -51.79
N LYS A 96 -30.36 2.61 -52.65
CA LYS A 96 -30.01 2.49 -54.07
C LYS A 96 -28.49 2.43 -54.26
N HIS A 97 -27.95 1.22 -54.35
CA HIS A 97 -26.52 0.95 -54.61
C HIS A 97 -26.08 1.24 -56.07
N SER A 98 -26.04 2.51 -56.51
CA SER A 98 -25.38 2.88 -57.77
C SER A 98 -24.40 4.04 -57.57
N PRO A 99 -23.08 3.82 -57.76
CA PRO A 99 -22.10 4.90 -57.76
C PRO A 99 -22.23 5.63 -59.10
N SER A 100 -22.96 6.73 -59.14
CA SER A 100 -22.77 7.71 -60.20
C SER A 100 -21.69 8.69 -59.74
N GLU A 101 -20.52 8.60 -60.39
CA GLU A 101 -19.29 9.38 -60.14
C GLU A 101 -19.44 10.91 -60.34
N HIS A 102 -20.65 11.48 -60.33
CA HIS A 102 -20.93 12.88 -60.70
C HIS A 102 -21.72 13.69 -59.65
N GLU A 103 -21.90 13.20 -58.42
CA GLU A 103 -22.58 13.96 -57.35
C GLU A 103 -21.65 14.39 -56.18
N GLU A 104 -20.33 14.41 -56.38
CA GLU A 104 -19.40 14.80 -55.29
C GLU A 104 -19.21 16.32 -55.08
N SER A 105 -19.91 17.22 -55.79
CA SER A 105 -19.50 18.64 -55.79
C SER A 105 -20.37 19.67 -55.03
N LEU A 106 -21.50 19.33 -54.39
CA LEU A 106 -22.29 20.34 -53.62
C LEU A 106 -22.94 19.84 -52.31
N ALA A 107 -22.49 18.71 -51.76
CA ALA A 107 -23.04 18.18 -50.51
C ALA A 107 -22.45 18.90 -49.26
N SER A 108 -23.08 20.01 -48.83
CA SER A 108 -23.23 20.38 -47.40
C SER A 108 -24.03 21.67 -47.13
N VAL A 109 -24.46 22.43 -48.15
CA VAL A 109 -25.08 23.75 -47.91
C VAL A 109 -26.61 23.67 -47.71
N PHE A 110 -27.28 22.65 -48.22
CA PHE A 110 -28.75 22.53 -48.14
C PHE A 110 -29.20 21.20 -47.52
N PRO A 111 -30.25 21.22 -46.66
CA PRO A 111 -30.76 20.01 -46.01
C PRO A 111 -31.43 19.09 -47.02
N SER A 112 -31.10 17.81 -46.93
CA SER A 112 -31.66 16.72 -47.77
C SER A 112 -33.17 16.56 -47.57
N LEU A 113 -33.82 15.83 -48.48
CA LEU A 113 -35.24 15.52 -48.36
C LEU A 113 -35.50 14.72 -47.07
N GLU A 114 -34.62 13.78 -46.74
CA GLU A 114 -34.68 12.98 -45.52
C GLU A 114 -34.66 13.85 -44.26
N GLU A 115 -33.70 14.78 -44.17
CA GLU A 115 -33.56 15.69 -43.03
C GLU A 115 -34.79 16.59 -42.85
N GLN A 116 -35.32 17.13 -43.95
CA GLN A 116 -36.53 17.97 -43.93
C GLN A 116 -37.77 17.17 -43.52
N VAL A 117 -37.90 15.93 -43.98
CA VAL A 117 -39.04 15.06 -43.65
C VAL A 117 -38.97 14.58 -42.21
N PHE A 118 -37.81 14.17 -41.69
CA PHE A 118 -37.65 13.81 -40.27
C PHE A 118 -37.96 14.98 -39.35
N SER A 119 -37.46 16.17 -39.68
CA SER A 119 -37.73 17.40 -38.93
C SER A 119 -39.21 17.79 -38.95
N LEU A 120 -39.88 17.66 -40.11
CA LEU A 120 -41.32 17.89 -40.24
C LEU A 120 -42.14 16.92 -39.38
N LEU A 121 -41.88 15.61 -39.51
CA LEU A 121 -42.59 14.58 -38.76
C LEU A 121 -42.41 14.78 -37.24
N ARG A 122 -41.21 15.15 -36.82
CA ARG A 122 -40.91 15.52 -35.43
C ARG A 122 -41.81 16.66 -34.96
N VAL A 123 -41.88 17.75 -35.72
CA VAL A 123 -42.70 18.92 -35.38
C VAL A 123 -44.19 18.56 -35.30
N LEU A 124 -44.68 17.68 -36.19
CA LEU A 124 -46.07 17.23 -36.18
C LEU A 124 -46.40 16.37 -34.95
N VAL A 125 -45.48 15.51 -34.53
CA VAL A 125 -45.61 14.69 -33.31
C VAL A 125 -45.56 15.57 -32.05
N ILE A 126 -44.60 16.49 -31.96
CA ILE A 126 -44.47 17.39 -30.80
C ILE A 126 -45.69 18.31 -30.66
N LYS A 127 -46.18 18.89 -31.78
CA LYS A 127 -47.36 19.76 -31.78
C LYS A 127 -48.69 19.02 -31.59
N SER A 128 -48.66 17.68 -31.41
CA SER A 128 -49.85 16.84 -31.22
C SER A 128 -50.91 16.98 -32.33
N LYS A 129 -50.50 17.36 -33.53
CA LYS A 129 -51.41 17.49 -34.69
C LYS A 129 -51.80 16.14 -35.27
N LEU A 130 -51.13 15.06 -34.86
CA LEU A 130 -51.35 13.71 -35.36
C LEU A 130 -51.99 12.82 -34.28
N PRO A 131 -53.00 12.00 -34.64
CA PRO A 131 -53.59 11.02 -33.72
C PRO A 131 -52.54 10.04 -33.23
N ALA A 132 -52.62 9.67 -31.95
CA ALA A 132 -51.66 8.77 -31.34
C ALA A 132 -51.63 7.36 -31.95
N SER A 133 -52.71 6.96 -32.62
CA SER A 133 -52.78 5.71 -33.40
C SER A 133 -51.82 5.65 -34.58
N GLN A 134 -51.43 6.78 -35.17
CA GLN A 134 -50.55 6.82 -36.35
C GLN A 134 -49.07 6.67 -35.99
N TRP A 135 -48.62 7.27 -34.88
CA TRP A 135 -47.20 7.21 -34.49
C TRP A 135 -46.88 6.11 -33.47
N ARG A 136 -47.86 5.59 -32.73
CA ARG A 136 -47.71 4.41 -31.84
C ARG A 136 -47.82 3.07 -32.58
N SER A 137 -48.03 3.10 -33.89
CA SER A 137 -48.27 1.88 -34.65
C SER A 137 -47.03 0.96 -34.63
N LYS A 138 -47.26 -0.36 -34.61
CA LYS A 138 -46.20 -1.37 -34.79
C LYS A 138 -45.35 -1.09 -36.03
N ALA A 139 -46.00 -0.62 -37.10
CA ALA A 139 -45.34 -0.28 -38.35
C ALA A 139 -44.36 0.89 -38.16
N THR A 140 -44.75 1.96 -37.47
CA THR A 140 -43.89 3.13 -37.23
C THR A 140 -42.67 2.76 -36.39
N THR A 141 -42.84 1.98 -35.32
CA THR A 141 -41.72 1.49 -34.50
C THR A 141 -40.75 0.66 -35.33
N PHE A 142 -41.25 -0.29 -36.13
CA PHE A 142 -40.41 -1.15 -36.94
C PHE A 142 -39.67 -0.38 -38.04
N THR A 143 -40.34 0.56 -38.71
CA THR A 143 -39.72 1.38 -39.74
C THR A 143 -38.63 2.29 -39.15
N LEU A 144 -38.84 2.87 -37.96
CA LEU A 144 -37.80 3.65 -37.27
C LEU A 144 -36.60 2.79 -36.85
N THR A 145 -36.83 1.60 -36.30
CA THR A 145 -35.73 0.67 -35.97
C THR A 145 -34.96 0.26 -37.22
N ARG A 146 -35.64 0.05 -38.35
CA ARG A 146 -35.00 -0.23 -39.63
C ARG A 146 -34.16 0.96 -40.13
N TRP A 147 -34.63 2.19 -39.95
CA TRP A 147 -33.85 3.39 -40.25
C TRP A 147 -32.59 3.49 -39.41
N LEU A 148 -32.67 3.23 -38.09
CA LEU A 148 -31.49 3.21 -37.20
C LEU A 148 -30.46 2.17 -37.65
N HIS A 149 -30.92 0.97 -38.04
CA HIS A 149 -30.06 -0.12 -38.52
C HIS A 149 -29.35 0.23 -39.84
N GLU A 150 -30.07 0.76 -40.83
CA GLU A 150 -29.46 1.14 -42.12
C GLU A 150 -28.53 2.34 -41.97
N ALA A 151 -28.88 3.32 -41.14
CA ALA A 151 -28.02 4.46 -40.83
C ALA A 151 -26.69 4.01 -40.19
N ARG A 152 -26.74 3.05 -39.25
CA ARG A 152 -25.55 2.45 -38.65
C ARG A 152 -24.64 1.78 -39.69
N LYS A 153 -25.19 0.92 -40.55
CA LYS A 153 -24.39 0.23 -41.60
C LYS A 153 -23.66 1.19 -42.52
N ILE A 154 -24.29 2.32 -42.82
CA ILE A 154 -23.71 3.34 -43.70
C ILE A 154 -22.57 4.06 -42.99
N ASN A 155 -22.76 4.41 -41.72
CA ASN A 155 -21.67 4.97 -40.92
C ASN A 155 -20.48 4.00 -40.83
N GLU A 156 -20.72 2.72 -40.54
CA GLU A 156 -19.66 1.69 -40.49
C GLU A 156 -18.88 1.57 -41.82
N ARG A 157 -19.58 1.66 -42.96
CA ARG A 157 -18.92 1.66 -44.29
C ARG A 157 -18.11 2.92 -44.54
N GLU A 158 -18.64 4.08 -44.16
CA GLU A 158 -17.97 5.36 -44.41
C GLU A 158 -16.74 5.52 -43.51
N VAL A 159 -16.84 5.12 -42.24
CA VAL A 159 -15.71 5.00 -41.32
C VAL A 159 -14.68 4.01 -41.87
N GLY A 160 -15.11 2.85 -42.39
CA GLY A 160 -14.21 1.88 -43.01
C GLY A 160 -13.45 2.43 -44.23
N LYS A 161 -14.11 3.22 -45.08
CA LYS A 161 -13.45 3.91 -46.20
C LYS A 161 -12.45 4.97 -45.71
N GLN A 162 -12.82 5.78 -44.73
CA GLN A 162 -11.96 6.83 -44.18
C GLN A 162 -10.71 6.26 -43.49
N LEU A 163 -10.85 5.14 -42.76
CA LEU A 163 -9.71 4.42 -42.19
C LEU A 163 -8.77 3.84 -43.26
N SER A 164 -9.31 3.42 -44.41
CA SER A 164 -8.51 2.90 -45.54
C SER A 164 -7.84 3.97 -46.41
N ALA A 165 -8.35 5.20 -46.41
CA ALA A 165 -7.90 6.29 -47.29
C ALA A 165 -6.81 7.20 -46.68
N GLY A 166 -6.42 6.97 -45.42
CA GLY A 166 -5.50 7.87 -44.69
C GLY A 166 -6.19 9.17 -44.26
N LEU A 167 -5.75 9.74 -43.13
CA LEU A 167 -6.43 10.74 -42.30
C LEU A 167 -6.80 12.10 -42.95
N MET A 168 -6.79 12.23 -44.28
CA MET A 168 -6.96 13.51 -45.00
C MET A 168 -8.25 13.63 -45.83
N ALA A 169 -9.20 12.70 -45.69
CA ALA A 169 -10.54 12.84 -46.27
C ALA A 169 -11.55 13.27 -45.19
N ALA A 170 -11.65 14.57 -44.91
CA ALA A 170 -12.73 15.16 -44.12
C ALA A 170 -14.06 15.09 -44.90
N GLY A 171 -14.65 13.90 -45.00
CA GLY A 171 -15.95 13.64 -45.62
C GLY A 171 -17.13 13.63 -44.64
N ALA A 172 -16.95 14.08 -43.41
CA ALA A 172 -17.95 13.99 -42.33
C ALA A 172 -19.09 15.05 -42.39
N GLY A 173 -19.29 15.72 -43.53
CA GLY A 173 -20.28 16.80 -43.66
C GLY A 173 -21.63 16.40 -44.26
N ALA A 174 -21.69 15.32 -45.06
CA ALA A 174 -22.84 15.08 -45.93
C ALA A 174 -24.06 14.42 -45.23
N HIS A 175 -23.85 13.69 -44.14
CA HIS A 175 -24.92 12.91 -43.49
C HIS A 175 -25.23 13.32 -42.04
N THR A 176 -24.48 14.26 -41.45
CA THR A 176 -24.64 14.69 -40.06
C THR A 176 -26.05 15.21 -39.76
N GLY A 177 -26.60 16.07 -40.64
CA GLY A 177 -27.97 16.59 -40.50
C GLY A 177 -29.05 15.50 -40.55
N ILE A 178 -28.83 14.44 -41.34
CA ILE A 178 -29.76 13.31 -41.46
C ILE A 178 -29.74 12.46 -40.19
N PHE A 179 -28.56 12.13 -39.67
CA PHE A 179 -28.42 11.31 -38.47
C PHE A 179 -28.94 12.00 -37.21
N GLU A 180 -28.72 13.31 -37.07
CA GLU A 180 -29.26 14.08 -35.95
C GLU A 180 -30.78 14.24 -36.05
N SER A 181 -31.31 14.55 -37.24
CA SER A 181 -32.77 14.69 -37.43
C SER A 181 -33.52 13.37 -37.23
N LEU A 182 -32.94 12.22 -37.63
CA LEU A 182 -33.45 10.89 -37.34
C LEU A 182 -33.45 10.61 -35.83
N CYS A 183 -32.34 10.88 -35.14
CA CYS A 183 -32.24 10.73 -33.68
C CYS A 183 -33.33 11.54 -32.97
N LEU A 184 -33.50 12.80 -33.35
CA LEU A 184 -34.49 13.71 -32.77
C LEU A 184 -35.92 13.25 -33.03
N LEU A 185 -36.21 12.66 -34.18
CA LEU A 185 -37.51 12.04 -34.46
C LEU A 185 -37.76 10.83 -33.55
N VAL A 186 -36.77 9.95 -33.40
CA VAL A 186 -36.84 8.77 -32.53
C VAL A 186 -37.05 9.17 -31.07
N ILE A 187 -36.28 10.15 -30.56
CA ILE A 187 -36.45 10.69 -29.21
C ILE A 187 -37.87 11.26 -29.04
N SER A 188 -38.36 12.00 -30.02
CA SER A 188 -39.68 12.64 -29.94
C SER A 188 -40.84 11.65 -29.97
N ILE A 189 -40.68 10.49 -30.62
CA ILE A 189 -41.69 9.44 -30.70
C ILE A 189 -41.61 8.50 -29.49
N PHE A 190 -40.42 7.99 -29.15
CA PHE A 190 -40.23 7.04 -28.05
C PHE A 190 -40.20 7.70 -26.67
N GLY A 191 -39.87 8.99 -26.59
CA GLY A 191 -39.87 9.78 -25.35
C GLY A 191 -41.25 10.29 -24.92
N GLN A 192 -42.29 10.18 -25.76
CA GLN A 192 -43.64 10.59 -25.37
C GLN A 192 -44.19 9.71 -24.23
N PRO A 193 -44.79 10.28 -23.18
CA PRO A 193 -45.31 9.50 -22.04
C PRO A 193 -46.40 8.52 -22.47
N THR A 194 -47.11 8.85 -23.54
CA THR A 194 -48.20 8.04 -24.06
C THR A 194 -47.73 6.83 -24.90
N PHE A 195 -46.45 6.77 -25.27
CA PHE A 195 -45.83 5.60 -25.91
C PHE A 195 -45.71 4.41 -24.93
N ARG A 196 -45.69 4.67 -23.62
CA ARG A 196 -45.60 3.64 -22.56
C ARG A 196 -46.74 2.61 -22.62
N GLU A 197 -47.89 2.97 -23.18
CA GLU A 197 -49.04 2.06 -23.30
C GLU A 197 -48.79 0.88 -24.27
N ILE A 198 -47.74 0.93 -25.10
CA ILE A 198 -47.33 -0.17 -25.98
C ILE A 198 -46.84 -1.40 -25.20
N GLU A 199 -46.44 -1.23 -23.93
CA GLU A 199 -46.09 -2.34 -23.02
C GLU A 199 -47.22 -3.38 -22.91
N LYS A 200 -48.48 -2.97 -23.12
CA LYS A 200 -49.66 -3.86 -23.09
C LYS A 200 -49.82 -4.71 -24.35
N GLN A 201 -49.05 -4.45 -25.41
CA GLN A 201 -49.21 -5.12 -26.71
C GLN A 201 -48.31 -6.37 -26.82
N ARG A 202 -48.90 -7.49 -27.23
CA ARG A 202 -48.21 -8.80 -27.29
C ARG A 202 -46.94 -8.84 -28.18
N TRP A 203 -46.87 -8.00 -29.22
CA TRP A 203 -45.70 -7.97 -30.10
C TRP A 203 -44.50 -7.23 -29.50
N TRP A 204 -44.73 -6.36 -28.51
CA TRP A 204 -43.68 -5.58 -27.87
C TRP A 204 -42.72 -6.47 -27.08
N THR A 205 -43.27 -7.42 -26.31
CA THR A 205 -42.51 -8.34 -25.44
C THR A 205 -41.43 -9.10 -26.21
N SER A 206 -41.72 -9.56 -27.43
CA SER A 206 -40.78 -10.33 -28.26
C SER A 206 -39.72 -9.50 -28.99
N ARG A 207 -39.90 -8.17 -29.11
CA ARG A 207 -39.04 -7.32 -29.96
C ARG A 207 -38.37 -6.17 -29.21
N LYS A 208 -38.79 -5.89 -27.97
CA LYS A 208 -38.25 -4.85 -27.09
C LYS A 208 -36.72 -4.90 -26.97
N GLN A 209 -36.13 -6.08 -26.76
CA GLN A 209 -34.68 -6.23 -26.62
C GLN A 209 -33.94 -5.87 -27.91
N ALA A 210 -34.41 -6.35 -29.06
CA ALA A 210 -33.83 -6.01 -30.35
C ALA A 210 -33.89 -4.49 -30.62
N ILE A 211 -35.01 -3.84 -30.30
CA ILE A 211 -35.15 -2.37 -30.47
C ILE A 211 -34.20 -1.61 -29.55
N ALA A 212 -34.06 -2.03 -28.28
CA ALA A 212 -33.15 -1.40 -27.33
C ALA A 212 -31.67 -1.53 -27.77
N VAL A 213 -31.27 -2.69 -28.29
CA VAL A 213 -29.91 -2.93 -28.80
C VAL A 213 -29.61 -2.03 -30.00
N GLU A 214 -30.54 -1.87 -30.94
CA GLU A 214 -30.35 -0.98 -32.08
C GLU A 214 -30.24 0.50 -31.66
N MET A 215 -31.03 0.93 -30.69
CA MET A 215 -30.94 2.29 -30.13
C MET A 215 -29.60 2.55 -29.44
N GLN A 216 -29.11 1.59 -28.64
CA GLN A 216 -27.80 1.70 -27.98
C GLN A 216 -26.65 1.66 -28.99
N SER A 217 -26.76 0.80 -30.00
CA SER A 217 -25.76 0.68 -31.07
C SER A 217 -25.69 1.94 -31.94
N TYR A 218 -26.82 2.60 -32.17
CA TYR A 218 -26.84 3.87 -32.91
C TYR A 218 -26.18 5.00 -32.11
N ASP A 219 -26.44 5.10 -30.80
CA ASP A 219 -25.75 6.07 -29.93
C ASP A 219 -24.23 5.85 -29.95
N ALA A 220 -23.77 4.61 -29.77
CA ALA A 220 -22.35 4.27 -29.69
C ALA A 220 -21.61 4.38 -31.04
N ASN A 221 -22.21 3.92 -32.13
CA ASN A 221 -21.51 3.79 -33.41
C ASN A 221 -21.75 4.97 -34.35
N VAL A 222 -22.84 5.73 -34.19
CA VAL A 222 -23.19 6.84 -35.07
C VAL A 222 -23.05 8.17 -34.35
N LEU A 223 -23.77 8.39 -33.24
CA LEU A 223 -23.78 9.71 -32.58
C LEU A 223 -22.47 10.05 -31.87
N GLN A 224 -21.85 9.07 -31.19
CA GLN A 224 -20.54 9.26 -30.56
C GLN A 224 -19.45 9.56 -31.59
N TRP A 225 -19.49 8.86 -32.73
CA TRP A 225 -18.56 9.12 -33.84
C TRP A 225 -18.76 10.51 -34.45
N LEU A 226 -20.01 10.96 -34.60
CA LEU A 226 -20.35 12.31 -35.06
C LEU A 226 -20.13 13.41 -33.99
N GLN A 227 -19.72 13.04 -32.77
CA GLN A 227 -19.63 13.94 -31.61
C GLN A 227 -20.92 14.77 -31.37
N SER A 228 -22.09 14.18 -31.64
CA SER A 228 -23.35 14.89 -31.52
C SER A 228 -23.69 15.17 -30.06
N GLN A 229 -24.26 16.35 -29.80
CA GLN A 229 -24.81 16.75 -28.49
C GLN A 229 -25.95 15.83 -27.99
N TYR A 230 -26.50 14.98 -28.86
CA TYR A 230 -27.54 14.01 -28.51
C TYR A 230 -27.01 12.63 -28.12
N THR A 231 -25.69 12.44 -28.07
CA THR A 231 -25.07 11.18 -27.63
C THR A 231 -25.55 10.79 -26.22
N GLY A 232 -25.88 9.51 -26.02
CA GLY A 232 -26.38 8.97 -24.76
C GLY A 232 -27.87 9.21 -24.47
N HIS A 233 -28.58 10.00 -25.30
CA HIS A 233 -30.01 10.25 -25.10
C HIS A 233 -30.86 9.02 -25.42
N LEU A 234 -30.52 8.23 -26.45
CA LEU A 234 -31.23 6.99 -26.75
C LEU A 234 -30.91 5.91 -25.70
N GLN A 235 -29.65 5.82 -25.24
CA GLN A 235 -29.26 4.97 -24.12
C GLN A 235 -30.08 5.30 -22.86
N ASN A 236 -30.25 6.58 -22.53
CA ASN A 236 -31.09 7.00 -21.41
C ASN A 236 -32.58 6.65 -21.59
N LEU A 237 -33.11 6.67 -22.83
CA LEU A 237 -34.47 6.20 -23.09
C LEU A 237 -34.61 4.69 -22.91
N THR A 238 -33.58 3.89 -23.22
CA THR A 238 -33.62 2.43 -22.98
C THR A 238 -33.67 2.06 -21.49
N LYS A 239 -33.15 2.93 -20.61
CA LYS A 239 -33.23 2.79 -19.15
C LYS A 239 -34.63 3.06 -18.58
N ASN A 240 -35.53 3.67 -19.36
CA ASN A 240 -36.89 4.01 -18.95
C ASN A 240 -37.94 2.99 -19.46
N ARG A 241 -39.12 2.94 -18.81
CA ARG A 241 -40.27 2.20 -19.37
C ARG A 241 -40.74 2.88 -20.67
N PRO A 242 -41.04 2.12 -21.75
CA PRO A 242 -41.33 0.66 -21.79
C PRO A 242 -40.14 -0.25 -22.19
N PHE A 243 -38.90 0.27 -22.27
CA PHE A 243 -37.72 -0.43 -22.80
C PHE A 243 -36.92 -1.27 -21.77
N ARG A 244 -37.09 -1.00 -20.46
CA ARG A 244 -36.40 -1.74 -19.37
C ARG A 244 -36.98 -3.13 -19.07
N VAL A 245 -36.15 -4.16 -18.93
CA VAL A 245 -36.58 -5.55 -18.62
C VAL A 245 -37.23 -5.63 -17.23
N ILE A 246 -38.31 -6.40 -17.11
CA ILE A 246 -39.13 -6.55 -15.91
C ILE A 246 -39.13 -8.03 -15.52
N ASP A 247 -38.96 -8.34 -14.24
CA ASP A 247 -39.05 -9.69 -13.66
C ASP A 247 -40.50 -10.20 -13.63
N GLU A 248 -40.71 -11.50 -13.39
CA GLU A 248 -42.03 -12.17 -13.33
C GLU A 248 -43.02 -11.51 -12.34
N LYS A 249 -42.50 -10.74 -11.37
CA LYS A 249 -43.27 -10.00 -10.35
C LYS A 249 -43.56 -8.53 -10.70
N GLY A 250 -43.18 -8.06 -11.89
CA GLY A 250 -43.45 -6.67 -12.30
C GLY A 250 -42.43 -5.63 -11.82
N ILE A 251 -41.32 -6.08 -11.22
CA ILE A 251 -40.23 -5.24 -10.69
C ILE A 251 -39.15 -5.08 -11.78
N PRO A 252 -38.66 -3.86 -12.07
CA PRO A 252 -37.57 -3.67 -13.02
C PRO A 252 -36.29 -4.35 -12.51
N ILE A 253 -35.62 -5.10 -13.38
CA ILE A 253 -34.30 -5.68 -13.09
C ILE A 253 -33.28 -4.54 -13.18
N PHE A 254 -32.57 -4.29 -12.09
CA PHE A 254 -31.44 -3.39 -12.02
C PHE A 254 -30.17 -4.21 -12.22
N ALA A 255 -29.18 -3.68 -12.94
CA ALA A 255 -27.83 -4.24 -12.90
C ALA A 255 -27.24 -4.04 -11.50
N ASP A 256 -26.37 -4.93 -11.05
CA ASP A 256 -25.75 -4.88 -9.71
C ASP A 256 -25.08 -3.50 -9.45
N GLU A 257 -24.45 -2.93 -10.46
CA GLU A 257 -23.86 -1.58 -10.41
C GLU A 257 -24.91 -0.47 -10.21
N GLU A 258 -26.11 -0.60 -10.80
CA GLU A 258 -27.19 0.38 -10.63
C GLU A 258 -27.80 0.33 -9.21
N LEU A 259 -27.92 -0.87 -8.61
CA LEU A 259 -28.39 -1.02 -7.22
C LEU A 259 -27.41 -0.39 -6.24
N LEU A 260 -26.12 -0.65 -6.42
CA LEU A 260 -25.08 -0.03 -5.60
C LEU A 260 -25.14 1.50 -5.72
N MET A 261 -25.28 2.04 -6.93
CA MET A 261 -25.40 3.51 -7.17
C MET A 261 -26.67 4.14 -6.58
N THR A 262 -27.66 3.35 -6.18
CA THR A 262 -28.90 3.86 -5.57
C THR A 262 -28.68 4.33 -4.12
N ILE A 263 -27.65 3.84 -3.43
CA ILE A 263 -27.32 4.25 -2.07
C ILE A 263 -26.46 5.53 -2.13
N PRO A 264 -26.97 6.67 -1.63
CA PRO A 264 -26.21 7.92 -1.65
C PRO A 264 -24.93 7.79 -0.83
N ALA A 265 -23.83 8.29 -1.41
CA ALA A 265 -22.54 8.32 -0.72
C ALA A 265 -22.62 9.25 0.50
N LEU A 266 -22.28 8.73 1.67
CA LEU A 266 -22.11 9.55 2.87
C LEU A 266 -20.72 10.20 2.80
N ARG A 267 -20.65 11.53 2.88
CA ARG A 267 -19.37 12.24 2.91
C ARG A 267 -18.71 11.98 4.27
N MET A 268 -17.54 11.32 4.26
CA MET A 268 -16.74 11.16 5.47
C MET A 268 -16.29 12.52 6.01
N SER A 269 -16.34 12.67 7.34
CA SER A 269 -15.72 13.79 8.04
C SER A 269 -14.36 13.32 8.55
N HIS A 270 -13.26 13.87 8.06
CA HIS A 270 -11.93 13.52 8.55
C HIS A 270 -11.79 14.00 10.00
N THR A 271 -12.01 13.10 10.95
CA THR A 271 -11.95 13.41 12.38
C THR A 271 -10.55 13.18 12.93
N ARG A 272 -10.26 13.84 14.06
CA ARG A 272 -9.04 13.62 14.86
C ARG A 272 -8.91 12.15 15.29
N ALA A 273 -10.03 11.46 15.54
CA ALA A 273 -10.06 10.07 15.97
C ALA A 273 -9.56 9.10 14.90
N GLY A 274 -9.85 9.31 13.62
CA GLY A 274 -9.45 8.38 12.57
C GLY A 274 -7.93 8.19 12.48
N LEU A 275 -7.15 9.27 12.43
CA LEU A 275 -5.69 9.16 12.37
C LEU A 275 -5.07 8.70 13.70
N PHE A 276 -5.68 9.07 14.84
CA PHE A 276 -5.29 8.55 16.16
C PHE A 276 -5.41 7.02 16.24
N ILE A 277 -6.53 6.46 15.77
CA ILE A 277 -6.76 4.99 15.76
C ILE A 277 -5.72 4.30 14.89
N TRP A 278 -5.51 4.82 13.68
CA TRP A 278 -4.59 4.23 12.72
C TRP A 278 -3.14 4.27 13.22
N LEU A 279 -2.69 5.41 13.76
CA LEU A 279 -1.34 5.56 14.30
C LEU A 279 -1.13 4.77 15.61
N ASN A 280 -2.18 4.63 16.43
CA ASN A 280 -2.16 3.75 17.59
C ASN A 280 -1.90 2.29 17.15
N ALA A 281 -2.55 1.83 16.08
CA ALA A 281 -2.29 0.51 15.50
C ALA A 281 -0.85 0.36 15.00
N CYS A 282 -0.27 1.39 14.35
CA CYS A 282 1.13 1.38 13.94
C CYS A 282 2.14 1.21 15.09
N LEU A 283 1.82 1.67 16.31
CA LEU A 283 2.81 1.85 17.40
C LEU A 283 2.52 1.03 18.67
N CYS A 284 1.34 0.42 18.79
CA CYS A 284 0.90 -0.32 19.99
C CYS A 284 1.83 -1.51 20.32
N ALA A 285 2.24 -2.26 19.31
CA ALA A 285 2.94 -3.53 19.42
C ALA A 285 4.26 -3.45 18.64
N ARG A 286 4.54 -4.38 17.73
CA ARG A 286 5.60 -4.22 16.73
C ARG A 286 5.34 -2.94 15.90
N PRO A 287 6.33 -2.05 15.73
CA PRO A 287 6.17 -0.89 14.85
C PRO A 287 5.86 -1.30 13.41
N LEU A 288 4.84 -0.68 12.82
CA LEU A 288 4.42 -0.86 11.42
C LEU A 288 4.43 0.52 10.72
N THR A 289 5.62 1.12 10.63
CA THR A 289 5.79 2.54 10.23
C THR A 289 6.63 2.71 8.96
N ASP A 290 6.31 1.98 7.89
CA ASP A 290 6.91 2.17 6.56
C ASP A 290 6.58 3.54 5.98
N ASP A 291 7.60 4.25 5.49
CA ASP A 291 7.47 5.64 5.06
C ASP A 291 6.52 5.79 3.88
N ALA A 292 6.57 4.88 2.91
CA ALA A 292 5.71 4.95 1.73
C ALA A 292 4.24 4.73 2.10
N SER A 293 3.97 3.70 2.91
CA SER A 293 2.64 3.35 3.40
C SER A 293 2.04 4.45 4.26
N MET A 294 2.82 5.02 5.19
CA MET A 294 2.37 6.13 6.03
C MET A 294 2.05 7.37 5.22
N ARG A 295 2.94 7.78 4.29
CA ARG A 295 2.71 8.94 3.43
C ARG A 295 1.48 8.74 2.55
N ASN A 296 1.34 7.57 1.92
CA ASN A 296 0.18 7.25 1.08
C ASN A 296 -1.12 7.34 1.87
N HIS A 297 -1.18 6.71 3.05
CA HIS A 297 -2.38 6.73 3.88
C HIS A 297 -2.78 8.15 4.28
N VAL A 298 -1.82 8.97 4.71
CA VAL A 298 -2.08 10.34 5.14
C VAL A 298 -2.49 11.23 3.94
N LEU A 299 -1.80 11.14 2.80
CA LEU A 299 -2.13 11.96 1.62
C LEU A 299 -3.51 11.61 1.05
N VAL A 300 -3.85 10.33 0.94
CA VAL A 300 -5.17 9.88 0.48
C VAL A 300 -6.27 10.37 1.43
N ARG A 301 -6.03 10.31 2.75
CA ARG A 301 -6.98 10.77 3.75
C ARG A 301 -7.30 12.26 3.64
N TYR A 302 -6.30 13.10 3.38
CA TYR A 302 -6.47 14.56 3.33
C TYR A 302 -6.57 15.10 1.90
N SER A 303 -6.93 14.26 0.91
CA SER A 303 -7.07 14.66 -0.49
C SER A 303 -5.85 15.41 -1.04
N GLU A 304 -4.64 14.94 -0.69
CA GLU A 304 -3.35 15.54 -1.04
C GLU A 304 -3.07 16.93 -0.43
N ASN A 305 -3.88 17.39 0.54
CA ASN A 305 -3.59 18.60 1.30
C ASN A 305 -2.48 18.35 2.33
N VAL A 306 -1.24 18.67 1.96
CA VAL A 306 -0.02 18.49 2.77
C VAL A 306 -0.10 19.21 4.13
N GLN A 307 -0.75 20.37 4.20
CA GLN A 307 -0.85 21.17 5.44
C GLN A 307 -1.75 20.50 6.48
N GLU A 308 -2.94 20.06 6.07
CA GLU A 308 -3.87 19.33 6.95
C GLU A 308 -3.34 17.93 7.32
N ALA A 309 -2.66 17.27 6.36
CA ALA A 309 -1.93 16.03 6.59
C ALA A 309 -0.87 16.16 7.69
N ALA A 310 -0.01 17.17 7.59
CA ALA A 310 1.03 17.45 8.58
C ALA A 310 0.42 17.81 9.94
N ALA A 311 -0.60 18.66 9.96
CA ALA A 311 -1.28 19.06 11.18
C ALA A 311 -1.92 17.86 11.90
N GLY A 312 -2.67 17.04 11.16
CA GLY A 312 -3.29 15.82 11.66
C GLY A 312 -2.25 14.84 12.20
N LEU A 313 -1.14 14.63 11.48
CA LEU A 313 -0.09 13.69 11.88
C LEU A 313 0.60 14.14 13.18
N ILE A 314 0.92 15.42 13.34
CA ILE A 314 1.50 15.95 14.58
C ILE A 314 0.53 15.74 15.76
N VAL A 315 -0.73 16.16 15.61
CA VAL A 315 -1.74 16.04 16.69
C VAL A 315 -1.95 14.58 17.08
N ALA A 316 -2.17 13.69 16.10
CA ALA A 316 -2.38 12.27 16.36
C ALA A 316 -1.16 11.62 17.05
N SER A 317 0.06 12.03 16.71
CA SER A 317 1.29 11.48 17.32
C SER A 317 1.39 11.83 18.80
N PHE A 318 1.06 13.07 19.18
CA PHE A 318 1.01 13.47 20.59
C PHE A 318 -0.19 12.86 21.34
N ASP A 319 -1.31 12.63 20.67
CA ASP A 319 -2.46 11.93 21.26
C ASP A 319 -2.13 10.47 21.57
N VAL A 320 -1.49 9.75 20.64
CA VAL A 320 -1.03 8.38 20.87
C VAL A 320 -0.02 8.31 22.03
N LEU A 321 0.89 9.29 22.11
CA LEU A 321 1.83 9.40 23.24
C LEU A 321 1.09 9.63 24.56
N THR A 322 0.14 10.56 24.56
CA THR A 322 -0.69 10.86 25.72
C THR A 322 -1.45 9.63 26.17
N ASN A 323 -2.10 8.90 25.26
CA ASN A 323 -2.80 7.66 25.56
C ASN A 323 -1.89 6.60 26.19
N ALA A 324 -0.65 6.44 25.69
CA ALA A 324 0.30 5.48 26.24
C ALA A 324 0.76 5.86 27.66
N ILE A 325 1.00 7.15 27.92
CA ILE A 325 1.34 7.66 29.25
C ILE A 325 0.19 7.42 30.23
N LEU A 326 -1.06 7.69 29.81
CA LEU A 326 -2.25 7.47 30.63
C LEU A 326 -2.54 5.97 30.85
N GLY A 327 -2.22 5.13 29.87
CA GLY A 327 -2.42 3.68 29.92
C GLY A 327 -1.36 2.91 30.71
N GLY A 328 -0.29 3.57 31.17
CA GLY A 328 0.82 2.93 31.88
C GLY A 328 1.73 2.06 31.00
N ASP A 329 1.60 2.18 29.68
CA ASP A 329 2.40 1.41 28.71
C ASP A 329 3.78 2.07 28.48
N SER A 330 4.70 1.34 27.85
CA SER A 330 6.01 1.88 27.47
C SER A 330 5.86 3.01 26.43
N SER A 331 5.95 4.26 26.91
CA SER A 331 5.87 5.47 26.06
C SER A 331 7.14 5.72 25.24
N ARG A 332 8.22 4.96 25.48
CA ARG A 332 9.55 5.18 24.88
C ARG A 332 9.51 5.14 23.35
N VAL A 333 8.83 4.16 22.78
CA VAL A 333 8.85 3.91 21.34
C VAL A 333 8.00 4.92 20.59
N ILE A 334 6.87 5.31 21.18
CA ILE A 334 6.03 6.39 20.66
C ILE A 334 6.78 7.73 20.77
N ARG A 335 7.51 7.97 21.86
CA ARG A 335 8.35 9.16 21.97
C ARG A 335 9.48 9.17 20.93
N SER A 336 10.13 8.04 20.69
CA SER A 336 11.11 7.90 19.61
C SER A 336 10.49 8.16 18.23
N PHE A 337 9.26 7.68 18.00
CA PHE A 337 8.51 8.01 16.78
C PHE A 337 8.29 9.53 16.65
N VAL A 338 7.81 10.20 17.70
CA VAL A 338 7.57 11.65 17.71
C VAL A 338 8.87 12.44 17.50
N CYS A 339 9.96 12.09 18.18
CA CYS A 339 11.20 12.86 18.13
C CYS A 339 12.09 12.53 16.92
N ASN A 340 12.09 11.28 16.46
CA ASN A 340 13.03 10.80 15.45
C ASN A 340 12.38 10.53 14.09
N LYS A 341 11.19 9.95 14.05
CA LYS A 341 10.54 9.50 12.80
C LYS A 341 9.65 10.57 12.19
N LEU A 342 8.84 11.23 13.01
CA LEU A 342 7.88 12.25 12.59
C LEU A 342 8.54 13.43 11.83
N PRO A 343 9.68 14.00 12.26
CA PRO A 343 10.36 15.06 11.48
C PRO A 343 10.75 14.59 10.07
N LEU A 344 11.22 13.36 9.91
CA LEU A 344 11.58 12.80 8.61
C LEU A 344 10.35 12.60 7.71
N LEU A 345 9.23 12.15 8.29
CA LEU A 345 7.96 12.04 7.57
C LEU A 345 7.45 13.41 7.10
N LEU A 346 7.53 14.43 7.96
CA LEU A 346 7.16 15.81 7.62
C LEU A 346 8.07 16.37 6.51
N GLN A 347 9.38 16.11 6.57
CA GLN A 347 10.30 16.49 5.50
C GLN A 347 9.93 15.87 4.16
N GLY A 348 9.56 14.58 4.16
CA GLY A 348 9.06 13.90 2.96
C GLY A 348 7.76 14.50 2.43
N LEU A 349 6.83 14.87 3.31
CA LEU A 349 5.56 15.52 2.92
C LEU A 349 5.75 16.91 2.33
N PHE A 350 6.69 17.71 2.87
CA PHE A 350 6.96 19.08 2.43
C PHE A 350 8.02 19.18 1.31
N SER A 351 8.51 18.06 0.77
CA SER A 351 9.60 18.05 -0.22
C SER A 351 9.33 18.90 -1.48
N PHE A 352 8.07 19.01 -1.90
CA PHE A 352 7.63 19.82 -3.04
C PHE A 352 6.82 21.06 -2.65
N ALA A 353 6.77 21.40 -1.36
CA ALA A 353 5.97 22.50 -0.86
C ALA A 353 6.70 23.86 -0.99
N LYS A 354 5.93 24.95 -0.88
CA LYS A 354 6.50 26.31 -0.90
C LYS A 354 7.48 26.52 0.27
N PRO A 355 8.51 27.36 0.11
CA PRO A 355 9.39 27.75 1.22
C PRO A 355 8.60 28.25 2.42
N ASN A 356 9.00 27.87 3.63
CA ASN A 356 8.37 28.20 4.93
C ASN A 356 6.97 27.60 5.17
N ALA A 357 6.44 26.80 4.24
CA ALA A 357 5.13 26.15 4.42
C ALA A 357 5.12 25.16 5.59
N SER A 358 6.25 24.49 5.86
CA SER A 358 6.43 23.59 7.01
C SER A 358 6.39 24.34 8.35
N GLU A 359 7.04 25.51 8.41
CA GLU A 359 7.14 26.31 9.63
C GLU A 359 5.76 26.83 10.09
N ALA A 360 4.98 27.38 9.15
CA ALA A 360 3.62 27.84 9.44
C ALA A 360 2.68 26.69 9.86
N ALA A 361 2.82 25.52 9.24
CA ALA A 361 2.05 24.32 9.60
C ALA A 361 2.33 23.88 11.04
N ILE A 362 3.61 23.77 11.39
CA ILE A 362 4.05 23.31 12.71
C ILE A 362 3.67 24.33 13.78
N GLN A 363 3.82 25.63 13.51
CA GLN A 363 3.46 26.70 14.45
C GLN A 363 1.97 26.73 14.78
N SER A 364 1.12 26.68 13.77
CA SER A 364 -0.34 26.66 13.98
C SER A 364 -0.79 25.40 14.71
N THR A 365 -0.22 24.24 14.35
CA THR A 365 -0.63 22.94 14.90
C THR A 365 -0.20 22.73 16.34
N LEU A 366 1.02 23.13 16.74
CA LEU A 366 1.51 22.90 18.10
C LEU A 366 0.76 23.69 19.17
N SER A 367 -0.03 24.69 18.77
CA SER A 367 -0.99 25.36 19.66
C SER A 367 -2.22 24.50 19.99
N ALA A 368 -2.58 23.55 19.12
CA ALA A 368 -3.73 22.67 19.28
C ALA A 368 -3.43 21.39 20.08
N VAL A 369 -2.14 21.08 20.33
CA VAL A 369 -1.75 19.89 21.10
C VAL A 369 -1.97 20.12 22.59
N ASN A 370 -2.74 19.23 23.23
CA ASN A 370 -2.96 19.29 24.66
C ASN A 370 -1.71 18.81 25.43
N MET A 371 -1.09 19.71 26.18
CA MET A 371 0.06 19.42 27.05
C MET A 371 -0.34 19.07 28.49
N GLU A 372 -1.62 19.22 28.81
CA GLU A 372 -2.20 18.99 30.15
C GLU A 372 -3.36 17.99 30.03
N PRO A 373 -3.06 16.69 29.84
CA PRO A 373 -4.08 15.68 29.59
C PRO A 373 -4.90 15.32 30.83
N LEU A 374 -4.41 15.65 32.03
CA LEU A 374 -5.03 15.38 33.32
C LEU A 374 -5.20 16.67 34.12
N SER A 375 -6.24 16.72 34.95
CA SER A 375 -6.38 17.80 35.93
C SER A 375 -5.19 17.81 36.92
N PRO A 376 -4.73 18.98 37.39
CA PRO A 376 -3.53 19.09 38.23
C PRO A 376 -3.57 18.29 39.55
N LEU A 377 -4.78 17.97 40.03
CA LEU A 377 -5.01 17.22 41.27
C LEU A 377 -4.91 15.70 41.09
N THR A 378 -4.83 15.21 39.84
CA THR A 378 -4.76 13.77 39.55
C THR A 378 -3.34 13.25 39.78
N ALA A 379 -3.20 12.14 40.51
CA ALA A 379 -1.90 11.48 40.71
C ALA A 379 -1.25 11.14 39.36
N GLY A 380 0.03 11.49 39.18
CA GLY A 380 0.76 11.29 37.93
C GLY A 380 0.60 12.40 36.88
N ALA A 381 -0.24 13.43 37.13
CA ALA A 381 -0.45 14.53 36.18
C ALA A 381 0.82 15.36 35.91
N THR A 382 1.65 15.59 36.94
CA THR A 382 2.93 16.32 36.81
C THR A 382 3.91 15.54 35.95
N GLY A 383 4.09 14.24 36.22
CA GLY A 383 4.98 13.38 35.43
C GLY A 383 4.55 13.27 33.97
N ALA A 384 3.25 13.13 33.69
CA ALA A 384 2.74 13.11 32.32
C ALA A 384 3.01 14.44 31.58
N ARG A 385 2.79 15.58 32.25
CA ARG A 385 3.06 16.92 31.72
C ARG A 385 4.54 17.12 31.39
N ASP A 386 5.44 16.68 32.27
CA ASP A 386 6.88 16.85 32.09
C ASP A 386 7.40 16.02 30.90
N VAL A 387 6.90 14.79 30.73
CA VAL A 387 7.23 13.94 29.57
C VAL A 387 6.74 14.58 28.27
N LEU A 388 5.52 15.12 28.23
CA LEU A 388 4.98 15.78 27.03
C LEU A 388 5.74 17.05 26.68
N LYS A 389 6.06 17.90 27.68
CA LYS A 389 6.86 19.11 27.48
C LYS A 389 8.26 18.79 26.96
N LYS A 390 8.94 17.81 27.57
CA LYS A 390 10.26 17.36 27.12
C LYS A 390 10.20 16.84 25.68
N THR A 391 9.21 16.01 25.37
CA THR A 391 9.01 15.48 24.01
C THR A 391 8.77 16.58 22.98
N ARG A 392 7.99 17.62 23.33
CA ARG A 392 7.77 18.79 22.47
C ARG A 392 9.07 19.54 22.18
N ALA A 393 9.90 19.76 23.19
CA ALA A 393 11.19 20.43 23.03
C ALA A 393 12.14 19.61 22.13
N ASP A 394 12.26 18.31 22.40
CA ASP A 394 13.07 17.38 21.61
C ASP A 394 12.58 17.30 20.14
N PHE A 395 11.27 17.25 19.92
CA PHE A 395 10.67 17.27 18.58
C PHE A 395 10.98 18.56 17.82
N LEU A 396 10.86 19.73 18.48
CA LEU A 396 11.20 21.01 17.87
C LEU A 396 12.68 21.08 17.50
N GLN A 397 13.57 20.57 18.35
CA GLN A 397 15.00 20.50 18.05
C GLN A 397 15.27 19.59 16.83
N ALA A 398 14.64 18.43 16.75
CA ALA A 398 14.76 17.56 15.58
C ALA A 398 14.21 18.22 14.31
N CYS A 399 13.13 19.01 14.40
CA CYS A 399 12.60 19.78 13.28
C CYS A 399 13.59 20.85 12.78
N VAL A 400 14.30 21.53 13.71
CA VAL A 400 15.38 22.46 13.36
C VAL A 400 16.51 21.73 12.63
N MET A 401 16.96 20.59 13.16
CA MET A 401 18.04 19.79 12.54
C MET A 401 17.70 19.33 11.13
N HIS A 402 16.43 19.00 10.87
CA HIS A 402 15.94 18.59 9.56
C HIS A 402 15.41 19.76 8.72
N THR A 403 15.75 21.00 9.09
CA THR A 403 15.46 22.24 8.34
C THR A 403 13.97 22.52 8.11
N LEU A 404 13.09 21.99 8.96
CA LEU A 404 11.64 22.20 8.88
C LEU A 404 11.19 23.52 9.52
N VAL A 405 11.93 23.98 10.53
CA VAL A 405 11.65 25.17 11.35
C VAL A 405 12.97 25.90 11.61
N SER A 406 12.92 27.23 11.63
CA SER A 406 14.08 28.06 12.03
C SER A 406 14.34 28.03 13.55
N ASP A 407 15.61 28.18 13.95
CA ASP A 407 16.03 28.25 15.37
C ASP A 407 15.24 29.31 16.17
N THR A 408 14.94 30.44 15.52
CA THR A 408 14.20 31.57 16.10
C THR A 408 12.76 31.20 16.43
N VAL A 409 12.07 30.51 15.52
CA VAL A 409 10.67 30.09 15.70
C VAL A 409 10.58 28.92 16.69
N ALA A 410 11.49 27.96 16.63
CA ALA A 410 11.55 26.88 17.61
C ALA A 410 11.72 27.41 19.05
N SER A 411 12.58 28.40 19.24
CA SER A 411 12.79 29.05 20.55
C SER A 411 11.55 29.82 21.03
N ALA A 412 10.81 30.47 20.13
CA ALA A 412 9.57 31.16 20.48
C ALA A 412 8.44 30.18 20.87
N MET A 413 8.44 28.96 20.32
CA MET A 413 7.43 27.93 20.56
C MET A 413 7.69 27.07 21.80
N SER A 414 8.88 27.17 22.39
CA SER A 414 9.30 26.51 23.63
C SER A 414 9.95 27.54 24.57
N PRO A 415 9.17 28.25 25.40
CA PRO A 415 9.66 29.37 26.21
C PRO A 415 10.61 29.00 27.35
N GLU A 416 10.82 27.71 27.64
CA GLU A 416 11.85 27.27 28.60
C GLU A 416 13.12 26.81 27.86
N PRO A 417 14.30 27.37 28.18
CA PRO A 417 15.56 26.86 27.68
C PRO A 417 15.80 25.48 28.33
N SER A 418 15.74 24.41 27.55
CA SER A 418 16.25 23.12 28.00
C SER A 418 17.77 23.28 28.18
N ALA A 419 18.21 23.53 29.41
CA ALA A 419 19.61 23.77 29.76
C ALA A 419 20.55 22.55 29.52
N THR A 420 20.12 21.54 28.77
CA THR A 420 20.80 20.24 28.62
C THR A 420 20.93 19.71 27.19
N THR A 421 20.37 20.34 26.16
CA THR A 421 20.52 19.86 24.79
C THR A 421 21.59 20.67 24.06
N ALA A 422 22.83 20.14 24.06
CA ALA A 422 23.85 20.54 23.11
C ALA A 422 23.26 20.53 21.69
N LYS A 423 23.72 21.43 20.80
CA LYS A 423 23.32 21.42 19.38
C LYS A 423 23.63 20.04 18.80
N ALA A 424 22.62 19.20 18.70
CA ALA A 424 22.75 17.85 18.19
C ALA A 424 23.15 17.92 16.71
N THR A 425 24.24 17.26 16.36
CA THR A 425 24.77 17.24 14.99
C THR A 425 23.95 16.27 14.16
N ARG A 426 23.53 16.68 12.96
CA ARG A 426 22.82 15.79 12.03
C ARG A 426 23.76 14.69 11.54
N TYR A 427 23.35 13.43 11.68
CA TYR A 427 24.10 12.29 11.13
C TYR A 427 23.59 11.89 9.75
N THR A 428 24.52 11.39 8.93
CA THR A 428 24.25 10.70 7.67
C THR A 428 24.69 9.24 7.79
N ARG A 429 24.02 8.34 7.07
CA ARG A 429 24.34 6.91 7.09
C ARG A 429 25.79 6.69 6.67
N GLU A 430 26.21 7.28 5.55
CA GLU A 430 27.54 7.14 4.97
C GLU A 430 28.62 7.68 5.92
N GLY A 431 28.36 8.83 6.55
CA GLY A 431 29.28 9.44 7.50
C GLY A 431 29.49 8.59 8.75
N LEU A 432 28.43 7.95 9.26
CA LEU A 432 28.53 7.03 10.39
C LEU A 432 29.21 5.71 10.03
N MET A 433 28.93 5.17 8.83
CA MET A 433 29.57 3.93 8.36
C MET A 433 31.10 4.11 8.25
N THR A 434 31.55 5.24 7.68
CA THR A 434 32.99 5.57 7.63
C THR A 434 33.58 5.70 9.03
N GLN A 435 32.88 6.34 9.98
CA GLN A 435 33.36 6.46 11.36
C GLN A 435 33.51 5.11 12.07
N CYS A 436 32.57 4.18 11.84
CA CYS A 436 32.62 2.85 12.46
C CYS A 436 33.70 1.97 11.83
N ALA A 437 33.93 2.08 10.52
CA ALA A 437 34.99 1.33 9.83
C ALA A 437 36.40 1.65 10.38
N HIS A 438 36.62 2.88 10.87
CA HIS A 438 37.90 3.30 11.44
C HIS A 438 37.98 3.08 12.96
N ASN A 439 36.87 2.79 13.66
CA ASN A 439 36.83 2.63 15.11
C ASN A 439 35.66 1.74 15.57
N THR A 440 35.93 0.44 15.73
CA THR A 440 34.96 -0.57 16.17
C THR A 440 34.53 -0.38 17.63
N ALA A 441 35.36 0.22 18.50
CA ALA A 441 35.01 0.49 19.90
C ALA A 441 33.88 1.53 20.05
N ARG A 442 33.68 2.39 19.04
CA ARG A 442 32.62 3.40 19.04
C ARG A 442 31.24 2.81 18.68
N LEU A 443 31.19 1.58 18.20
CA LEU A 443 29.96 0.93 17.73
C LEU A 443 28.91 0.80 18.84
N GLU A 444 29.32 0.42 20.06
CA GLU A 444 28.42 0.34 21.21
C GLU A 444 27.80 1.70 21.56
N ALA A 445 28.61 2.77 21.54
CA ALA A 445 28.13 4.13 21.80
C ALA A 445 27.09 4.58 20.76
N ILE A 446 27.37 4.34 19.46
CA ILE A 446 26.46 4.69 18.36
C ILE A 446 25.15 3.89 18.45
N ILE A 447 25.20 2.60 18.79
CA ILE A 447 23.99 1.79 19.00
C ILE A 447 23.18 2.34 20.18
N MET A 448 23.82 2.75 21.27
CA MET A 448 23.14 3.30 22.43
C MET A 448 22.51 4.68 22.16
N GLU A 449 23.08 5.47 21.25
CA GLU A 449 22.51 6.73 20.75
C GLU A 449 21.20 6.54 19.98
N LEU A 450 20.82 5.32 19.59
CA LEU A 450 19.52 5.03 19.01
C LEU A 450 18.35 5.34 19.97
N ASP A 451 18.58 5.28 21.29
CA ASP A 451 17.61 5.73 22.30
C ASP A 451 17.55 7.27 22.43
N GLY A 452 18.42 7.97 21.72
CA GLY A 452 18.44 9.42 21.63
C GLY A 452 17.18 9.95 20.96
N MET A 453 16.60 11.00 21.53
CA MET A 453 15.38 11.65 21.05
C MET A 453 15.71 12.91 20.23
N GLN A 454 16.72 12.83 19.36
CA GLN A 454 17.35 14.00 18.73
C GLN A 454 17.16 14.08 17.21
N GLY A 455 16.42 13.17 16.57
CA GLY A 455 16.22 13.16 15.12
C GLY A 455 17.19 12.27 14.32
N ASN A 456 18.16 11.62 14.97
CA ASN A 456 19.24 10.86 14.29
C ASN A 456 19.02 9.34 14.21
N ALA A 457 17.99 8.80 14.88
CA ALA A 457 17.82 7.34 14.99
C ALA A 457 17.71 6.62 13.64
N GLY A 458 17.14 7.26 12.61
CA GLY A 458 17.06 6.68 11.26
C GLY A 458 18.42 6.48 10.59
N ALA A 459 19.34 7.45 10.73
CA ALA A 459 20.69 7.33 10.20
C ALA A 459 21.50 6.25 10.93
N ILE A 460 21.32 6.15 12.25
CA ILE A 460 21.95 5.12 13.09
C ILE A 460 21.42 3.73 12.73
N ALA A 461 20.10 3.56 12.58
CA ALA A 461 19.48 2.30 12.19
C ALA A 461 19.99 1.82 10.82
N GLY A 462 20.06 2.72 9.83
CA GLY A 462 20.62 2.42 8.52
C GLY A 462 22.11 2.05 8.57
N CYS A 463 22.90 2.75 9.39
CA CYS A 463 24.31 2.44 9.62
C CYS A 463 24.48 1.04 10.24
N LEU A 464 23.71 0.72 11.28
CA LEU A 464 23.79 -0.56 11.98
C LEU A 464 23.53 -1.75 11.04
N ILE A 465 22.50 -1.67 10.19
CA ILE A 465 22.24 -2.73 9.21
C ILE A 465 23.36 -2.83 8.17
N GLY A 466 23.90 -1.69 7.72
CA GLY A 466 25.08 -1.69 6.85
C GLY A 466 26.28 -2.39 7.51
N ILE A 467 26.53 -2.15 8.80
CA ILE A 467 27.61 -2.79 9.55
C ILE A 467 27.36 -4.29 9.72
N VAL A 468 26.16 -4.70 10.13
CA VAL A 468 25.82 -6.14 10.26
C VAL A 468 26.04 -6.87 8.93
N LEU A 469 25.60 -6.29 7.81
CA LEU A 469 25.81 -6.89 6.49
C LEU A 469 27.30 -7.00 6.12
N ASN A 470 28.09 -5.97 6.42
CA ASN A 470 29.53 -5.96 6.17
C ASN A 470 30.24 -7.02 7.03
N LEU A 471 29.90 -7.14 8.32
CA LEU A 471 30.49 -8.13 9.23
C LEU A 471 30.15 -9.56 8.81
N VAL A 472 28.91 -9.82 8.41
CA VAL A 472 28.47 -11.13 7.88
C VAL A 472 29.23 -11.48 6.60
N THR A 473 29.39 -10.51 5.68
CA THR A 473 30.12 -10.73 4.42
C THR A 473 31.62 -10.97 4.65
N ALA A 474 32.20 -10.28 5.64
CA ALA A 474 33.60 -10.45 6.05
C ALA A 474 33.84 -11.69 6.94
N LYS A 475 32.77 -12.39 7.35
CA LYS A 475 32.81 -13.48 8.35
C LYS A 475 33.46 -13.08 9.69
N ASP A 476 33.34 -11.82 10.09
CA ASP A 476 33.79 -11.34 11.41
C ASP A 476 32.71 -11.60 12.47
N THR A 477 32.70 -12.82 12.99
CA THR A 477 31.71 -13.31 13.95
C THR A 477 31.92 -12.77 15.37
N MET A 478 33.15 -12.40 15.73
CA MET A 478 33.48 -11.80 17.03
C MET A 478 32.90 -10.39 17.15
N THR A 479 33.15 -9.51 16.17
CA THR A 479 32.58 -8.16 16.20
C THR A 479 31.05 -8.22 16.08
N LEU A 480 30.52 -9.18 15.31
CA LEU A 480 29.09 -9.43 15.23
C LEU A 480 28.47 -9.85 16.57
N LYS A 481 29.12 -10.75 17.32
CA LYS A 481 28.75 -11.12 18.71
C LYS A 481 28.67 -9.87 19.59
N SER A 482 29.65 -8.98 19.49
CA SER A 482 29.67 -7.73 20.28
C SER A 482 28.45 -6.86 19.98
N VAL A 483 28.08 -6.67 18.71
CA VAL A 483 26.85 -5.97 18.29
C VAL A 483 25.60 -6.66 18.85
N CYS A 484 25.53 -7.99 18.74
CA CYS A 484 24.38 -8.76 19.22
C CYS A 484 24.21 -8.64 20.74
N ASN A 485 25.31 -8.65 21.50
CA ASN A 485 25.31 -8.44 22.94
C ASN A 485 24.80 -7.06 23.34
N VAL A 486 25.20 -6.00 22.62
CA VAL A 486 24.70 -4.63 22.87
C VAL A 486 23.18 -4.58 22.67
N LEU A 487 22.66 -5.20 21.61
CA LEU A 487 21.22 -5.28 21.34
C LEU A 487 20.48 -6.15 22.37
N LEU A 488 21.06 -7.27 22.82
CA LEU A 488 20.48 -8.12 23.88
C LEU A 488 20.41 -7.39 25.23
N ARG A 489 21.48 -6.65 25.58
CA ARG A 489 21.55 -5.80 26.78
C ARG A 489 20.40 -4.81 26.85
N LYS A 490 20.01 -4.24 25.70
CA LYS A 490 18.91 -3.27 25.58
C LYS A 490 17.99 -3.59 24.40
N ILE A 491 17.25 -4.70 24.50
CA ILE A 491 16.36 -5.18 23.42
C ILE A 491 15.30 -4.15 23.01
N GLU A 492 14.99 -3.19 23.85
CA GLU A 492 14.05 -2.11 23.56
C GLU A 492 14.55 -1.19 22.43
N LEU A 493 15.86 -1.19 22.14
CA LEU A 493 16.43 -0.54 20.95
C LEU A 493 15.92 -1.15 19.65
N ALA A 494 15.62 -2.45 19.63
CA ALA A 494 15.04 -3.11 18.47
C ALA A 494 13.68 -2.49 18.09
N ASP A 495 12.92 -1.96 19.06
CA ASP A 495 11.66 -1.30 18.76
C ASP A 495 11.86 0.05 18.03
N VAL A 496 13.01 0.70 18.23
CA VAL A 496 13.35 1.91 17.49
C VAL A 496 13.90 1.55 16.12
N LEU A 497 14.72 0.49 16.01
CA LEU A 497 15.21 -0.02 14.72
C LEU A 497 14.04 -0.34 13.78
N LEU A 498 13.05 -1.11 14.25
CA LEU A 498 11.90 -1.52 13.43
C LEU A 498 10.99 -0.36 12.97
N GLN A 499 11.20 0.87 13.45
CA GLN A 499 10.51 2.03 12.85
C GLN A 499 11.07 2.42 11.47
N TYR A 500 12.28 1.96 11.15
CA TYR A 500 13.02 2.32 9.94
C TYR A 500 13.33 1.15 9.03
N ILE A 501 13.36 -0.08 9.56
CA ILE A 501 13.78 -1.27 8.84
C ILE A 501 12.72 -2.38 8.96
N GLN A 502 12.72 -3.31 8.00
CA GLN A 502 11.95 -4.54 8.12
C GLN A 502 12.69 -5.54 9.02
N PRO A 503 11.97 -6.42 9.75
CA PRO A 503 12.62 -7.48 10.53
C PRO A 503 13.58 -8.34 9.69
N ALA A 504 13.20 -8.63 8.45
CA ALA A 504 13.99 -9.40 7.50
C ALA A 504 15.35 -8.76 7.17
N ASP A 505 15.47 -7.41 7.19
CA ASP A 505 16.71 -6.71 6.87
C ASP A 505 17.82 -6.99 7.89
N LEU A 506 17.43 -7.18 9.16
CA LEU A 506 18.34 -7.54 10.24
C LEU A 506 18.52 -9.06 10.35
N LEU A 507 17.43 -9.83 10.21
CA LEU A 507 17.42 -11.26 10.53
C LEU A 507 17.98 -12.11 9.40
N THR A 508 17.73 -11.79 8.13
CA THR A 508 18.20 -12.59 6.99
C THR A 508 19.72 -12.77 6.97
N PRO A 509 20.55 -11.72 7.19
CA PRO A 509 22.00 -11.88 7.29
C PRO A 509 22.41 -12.80 8.43
N LEU A 510 21.78 -12.68 9.61
CA LEU A 510 22.08 -13.52 10.78
C LEU A 510 21.67 -14.98 10.54
N TYR A 511 20.55 -15.22 9.87
CA TYR A 511 20.11 -16.58 9.53
C TYR A 511 21.12 -17.29 8.64
N ARG A 512 21.64 -16.60 7.62
CA ARG A 512 22.68 -17.14 6.74
C ARG A 512 23.94 -17.49 7.52
N THR A 513 24.41 -16.61 8.40
CA THR A 513 25.56 -16.90 9.27
C THR A 513 25.34 -18.14 10.14
N LEU A 514 24.13 -18.31 10.68
CA LEU A 514 23.81 -19.45 11.53
C LEU A 514 23.61 -20.75 10.75
N ASP A 515 23.04 -20.72 9.53
CA ASP A 515 22.84 -21.89 8.68
C ASP A 515 24.14 -22.35 8.01
N ASP A 516 25.01 -21.42 7.60
CA ASP A 516 26.28 -21.70 6.91
C ASP A 516 27.47 -21.86 7.88
N TRP A 517 27.21 -22.07 9.18
CA TRP A 517 28.26 -22.15 10.20
C TRP A 517 29.11 -23.41 10.03
N VAL A 518 30.43 -23.23 9.89
CA VAL A 518 31.40 -24.33 9.77
C VAL A 518 32.59 -24.02 10.69
N HIS A 519 33.17 -25.05 11.31
CA HIS A 519 34.41 -24.90 12.06
C HIS A 519 35.56 -24.52 11.13
N ASP A 520 36.44 -23.64 11.60
CA ASP A 520 37.64 -23.31 10.83
C ASP A 520 38.65 -24.47 10.88
N GLU A 521 39.33 -24.75 9.78
CA GLU A 521 40.27 -25.87 9.67
C GLU A 521 41.53 -25.64 10.52
N ASP A 522 41.89 -24.37 10.75
CA ASP A 522 43.04 -23.95 11.56
C ASP A 522 42.68 -23.68 13.04
N GLN A 523 41.46 -24.05 13.46
CA GLN A 523 40.94 -23.77 14.81
C GLN A 523 41.53 -24.68 15.88
N SER A 524 42.24 -24.09 16.86
CA SER A 524 42.77 -24.81 18.02
C SER A 524 41.87 -24.77 19.25
N GLU A 525 40.91 -23.85 19.32
CA GLU A 525 39.96 -23.69 20.43
C GLU A 525 38.53 -23.56 19.86
N PHE A 526 37.62 -24.42 20.32
CA PHE A 526 36.24 -24.49 19.82
C PHE A 526 35.23 -23.78 20.74
N GLN A 527 35.61 -23.41 21.96
CA GLN A 527 34.74 -22.65 22.87
C GLN A 527 34.36 -21.24 22.36
N PRO A 528 35.28 -20.39 21.86
CA PRO A 528 34.91 -19.05 21.38
C PRO A 528 33.89 -19.05 20.23
N PRO A 529 34.01 -19.91 19.19
CA PRO A 529 32.98 -20.07 18.15
C PRO A 529 31.61 -20.46 18.70
N TYR A 530 31.58 -21.35 19.68
CA TYR A 530 30.34 -21.74 20.35
C TYR A 530 29.67 -20.54 21.02
N GLU A 531 30.46 -19.68 21.67
CA GLU A 531 29.97 -18.47 22.33
C GLU A 531 29.48 -17.40 21.34
N GLU A 532 30.19 -17.22 20.22
CA GLU A 532 29.78 -16.33 19.13
C GLU A 532 28.45 -16.79 18.51
N PHE A 533 28.36 -18.07 18.17
CA PHE A 533 27.13 -18.70 17.66
C PHE A 533 25.97 -18.55 18.64
N ALA A 534 26.21 -18.85 19.92
CA ALA A 534 25.23 -18.77 20.99
C ALA A 534 24.63 -17.35 21.10
N CYS A 535 25.47 -16.32 21.09
CA CYS A 535 25.01 -14.93 21.17
C CYS A 535 24.14 -14.52 19.97
N ILE A 536 24.58 -14.84 18.76
CA ILE A 536 23.85 -14.52 17.52
C ILE A 536 22.49 -15.24 17.52
N LEU A 537 22.48 -16.53 17.87
CA LEU A 537 21.26 -17.32 17.97
C LEU A 537 20.30 -16.76 19.02
N LEU A 538 20.80 -16.35 20.18
CA LEU A 538 19.96 -15.80 21.23
C LEU A 538 19.30 -14.48 20.83
N LEU A 539 20.00 -13.60 20.11
CA LEU A 539 19.39 -12.39 19.56
C LEU A 539 18.26 -12.73 18.57
N VAL A 540 18.49 -13.69 17.68
CA VAL A 540 17.48 -14.18 16.73
C VAL A 540 16.24 -14.69 17.47
N LEU A 541 16.42 -15.57 18.46
CA LEU A 541 15.34 -16.10 19.29
C LEU A 541 14.60 -14.99 20.06
N ALA A 542 15.33 -14.02 20.61
CA ALA A 542 14.76 -12.92 21.36
C ALA A 542 13.92 -11.97 20.49
N ILE A 543 14.39 -11.63 19.29
CA ILE A 543 13.64 -10.80 18.33
C ILE A 543 12.40 -11.54 17.83
N HIS A 544 12.55 -12.81 17.46
CA HIS A 544 11.43 -13.64 17.01
C HIS A 544 10.34 -13.72 18.08
N HIS A 545 10.70 -14.05 19.33
CA HIS A 545 9.76 -14.10 20.44
C HIS A 545 9.14 -12.73 20.79
N ARG A 546 9.94 -11.65 20.76
CA ARG A 546 9.47 -10.30 21.11
C ARG A 546 8.35 -9.83 20.17
N TYR A 547 8.43 -10.17 18.88
CA TYR A 547 7.51 -9.66 17.86
C TYR A 547 6.55 -10.70 17.27
N ASP A 548 6.65 -11.97 17.67
CA ASP A 548 5.82 -13.07 17.18
C ASP A 548 5.83 -13.15 15.65
N LEU A 549 7.04 -13.18 15.07
CA LEU A 549 7.23 -13.12 13.62
C LEU A 549 6.75 -14.39 12.93
N THR A 550 5.99 -14.24 11.85
CA THR A 550 5.63 -15.35 10.98
C THR A 550 6.79 -15.77 10.06
N VAL A 551 6.67 -16.93 9.42
CA VAL A 551 7.65 -17.44 8.44
C VAL A 551 7.97 -16.40 7.36
N LEU A 552 6.95 -15.72 6.82
CA LEU A 552 7.16 -14.76 5.73
C LEU A 552 7.84 -13.47 6.20
N GLU A 553 7.51 -13.00 7.41
CA GLU A 553 8.05 -11.77 7.97
C GLU A 553 9.48 -11.94 8.53
N ALA A 554 9.84 -13.16 8.89
CA ALA A 554 11.18 -13.51 9.37
C ALA A 554 12.25 -13.29 8.29
N GLY A 555 11.89 -13.31 7.00
CA GLY A 555 12.80 -13.17 5.88
C GLY A 555 13.09 -14.51 5.19
N ALA A 556 14.02 -14.49 4.22
CA ALA A 556 14.38 -15.69 3.47
C ALA A 556 15.28 -16.60 4.31
N PHE A 557 14.83 -17.83 4.57
CA PHE A 557 15.63 -18.91 5.16
C PHE A 557 15.44 -20.20 4.37
N THR A 558 16.39 -21.11 4.48
CA THR A 558 16.26 -22.42 3.84
C THR A 558 15.24 -23.26 4.64
N ALA A 559 14.21 -23.79 3.98
CA ALA A 559 13.11 -24.48 4.68
C ALA A 559 13.60 -25.69 5.53
N ASP A 560 14.68 -26.34 5.10
CA ASP A 560 15.35 -27.44 5.81
C ASP A 560 16.55 -26.98 6.68
N GLY A 561 16.80 -25.67 6.73
CA GLY A 561 17.89 -25.05 7.47
C GLY A 561 17.78 -25.23 8.98
N PHE A 562 18.91 -25.04 9.67
CA PHE A 562 18.99 -25.11 11.11
C PHE A 562 18.06 -24.09 11.78
N VAL A 563 18.09 -22.84 11.31
CA VAL A 563 17.29 -21.75 11.89
C VAL A 563 15.79 -22.02 11.74
N ALA A 564 15.36 -22.56 10.60
CA ALA A 564 13.96 -22.93 10.36
C ALA A 564 13.47 -23.99 11.36
N LYS A 565 14.30 -25.02 11.59
CA LYS A 565 14.03 -26.09 12.57
C LYS A 565 14.00 -25.57 14.00
N VAL A 566 14.82 -24.60 14.35
CA VAL A 566 14.85 -24.01 15.69
C VAL A 566 13.67 -23.06 15.94
N LEU A 567 13.34 -22.19 14.98
CA LEU A 567 12.27 -21.18 15.16
C LEU A 567 10.87 -21.78 15.03
N PHE A 568 10.67 -22.64 14.03
CA PHE A 568 9.35 -23.18 13.68
C PHE A 568 9.20 -24.66 13.99
N GLY A 569 10.31 -25.37 14.21
CA GLY A 569 10.24 -26.75 14.66
C GLY A 569 9.62 -26.84 16.04
N GLN A 570 8.82 -27.88 16.21
CA GLN A 570 8.36 -28.26 17.53
C GLN A 570 9.61 -28.76 18.26
N TRP A 571 10.10 -28.05 19.28
CA TRP A 571 11.17 -28.53 20.19
C TRP A 571 10.82 -29.92 20.73
N GLN A 572 11.20 -30.96 20.00
CA GLN A 572 10.84 -32.35 20.20
C GLN A 572 12.11 -33.11 20.52
N SER A 573 12.00 -34.04 21.45
CA SER A 573 13.02 -35.04 21.69
C SER A 573 12.82 -36.21 20.73
N TYR A 574 13.91 -36.88 20.40
CA TYR A 574 13.92 -38.05 19.54
C TYR A 574 14.34 -39.27 20.34
N THR A 575 13.73 -40.42 20.04
CA THR A 575 14.17 -41.69 20.61
C THR A 575 15.50 -42.12 19.96
N THR A 576 16.27 -42.97 20.64
CA THR A 576 17.56 -43.47 20.10
C THR A 576 17.41 -44.19 18.75
N ALA A 577 16.23 -44.73 18.44
CA ALA A 577 15.94 -45.39 17.17
C ALA A 577 15.70 -44.40 16.00
N GLU A 578 15.37 -43.14 16.31
CA GLU A 578 15.07 -42.09 15.32
C GLU A 578 16.30 -41.22 14.99
N LEU A 579 17.36 -41.31 15.80
CA LEU A 579 18.61 -40.58 15.61
C LEU A 579 19.52 -41.29 14.61
N SER A 580 20.26 -40.51 13.82
CA SER A 580 21.32 -41.05 12.96
C SER A 580 22.53 -41.53 13.77
N GLU A 581 23.37 -42.40 13.20
CA GLU A 581 24.60 -42.87 13.87
C GLU A 581 25.51 -41.70 14.30
N GLN A 582 25.61 -40.66 13.47
CA GLN A 582 26.37 -39.46 13.79
C GLN A 582 25.76 -38.68 14.97
N GLN A 583 24.44 -38.52 15.00
CA GLN A 583 23.74 -37.84 16.09
C GLN A 583 23.85 -38.61 17.41
N ILE A 584 23.80 -39.95 17.36
CA ILE A 584 24.02 -40.81 18.52
C ILE A 584 25.45 -40.62 19.05
N ALA A 585 26.46 -40.63 18.16
CA ALA A 585 27.85 -40.41 18.57
C ALA A 585 28.05 -39.03 19.22
N GLN A 586 27.45 -37.98 18.66
CA GLN A 586 27.49 -36.63 19.21
C GLN A 586 26.79 -36.54 20.57
N LEU A 587 25.59 -37.12 20.70
CA LEU A 587 24.83 -37.14 21.95
C LEU A 587 25.59 -37.88 23.04
N SER A 588 26.18 -39.05 22.74
CA SER A 588 26.98 -39.82 23.69
C SER A 588 28.17 -39.02 24.23
N LYS A 589 28.90 -38.31 23.35
CA LYS A 589 30.01 -37.44 23.78
C LYS A 589 29.56 -36.30 24.69
N TRP A 590 28.42 -35.68 24.41
CA TRP A 590 27.86 -34.65 25.29
C TRP A 590 27.40 -35.21 26.63
N ILE A 591 26.81 -36.40 26.66
CA ILE A 591 26.43 -37.09 27.90
C ILE A 591 27.68 -37.41 28.74
N GLU A 592 28.75 -37.91 28.12
CA GLU A 592 30.03 -38.16 28.77
C GLU A 592 30.60 -36.85 29.35
N GLY A 593 30.68 -35.77 28.58
CA GLY A 593 31.22 -34.49 29.06
C GLY A 593 30.41 -33.84 30.19
N LEU A 594 29.08 -33.97 30.16
CA LEU A 594 28.19 -33.32 31.14
C LEU A 594 27.99 -34.14 32.42
N TYR A 595 28.02 -35.48 32.35
CA TYR A 595 27.61 -36.35 33.46
C TYR A 595 28.66 -37.36 33.91
N ALA A 596 29.75 -37.60 33.14
CA ALA A 596 30.79 -38.49 33.60
C ALA A 596 31.50 -37.87 34.81
N THR A 597 31.59 -38.62 35.90
CA THR A 597 32.26 -38.21 37.12
C THR A 597 33.64 -38.84 37.21
N ASP A 598 34.63 -38.05 37.62
CA ASP A 598 35.98 -38.52 37.91
C ASP A 598 36.05 -39.32 39.23
N GLU A 599 37.25 -39.76 39.61
CA GLU A 599 37.47 -40.54 40.84
C GLU A 599 37.12 -39.77 42.13
N HIS A 600 36.97 -38.44 42.05
CA HIS A 600 36.58 -37.57 43.16
C HIS A 600 35.07 -37.27 43.18
N GLY A 601 34.32 -37.78 42.20
CA GLY A 601 32.88 -37.55 42.08
C GLY A 601 32.51 -36.21 41.44
N GLU A 602 33.48 -35.49 40.87
CA GLU A 602 33.23 -34.26 40.12
C GLU A 602 33.08 -34.57 38.63
N THR A 603 32.22 -33.84 37.95
CA THR A 603 32.02 -34.00 36.51
C THR A 603 33.30 -33.64 35.75
N THR A 604 33.70 -34.46 34.78
CA THR A 604 34.94 -34.29 33.98
C THR A 604 35.01 -32.97 33.21
N GLY A 605 33.87 -32.27 33.09
CA GLY A 605 33.75 -30.98 32.43
C GLY A 605 33.68 -31.09 30.91
N ILE A 606 33.32 -29.98 30.27
CA ILE A 606 33.17 -29.92 28.81
C ILE A 606 34.53 -29.59 28.19
N GLY A 607 35.19 -30.61 27.65
CA GLY A 607 36.45 -30.45 26.92
C GLY A 607 36.26 -30.00 25.46
N ASP A 608 37.33 -29.44 24.90
CA ASP A 608 37.39 -28.98 23.51
C ASP A 608 37.16 -30.11 22.49
N GLU A 609 37.50 -31.35 22.85
CA GLU A 609 37.20 -32.55 22.06
C GLU A 609 35.70 -32.79 21.87
N VAL A 610 34.85 -32.42 22.85
CA VAL A 610 33.38 -32.58 22.72
C VAL A 610 32.86 -31.56 21.70
N MET A 611 33.37 -30.33 21.77
CA MET A 611 32.97 -29.22 20.91
C MET A 611 33.49 -29.37 19.47
N SER A 612 34.64 -30.02 19.25
CA SER A 612 35.16 -30.26 17.90
C SER A 612 34.40 -31.34 17.13
N HIS A 613 33.83 -32.33 17.83
CA HIS A 613 33.09 -33.44 17.22
C HIS A 613 31.61 -33.13 16.93
N CYS A 614 31.09 -32.07 17.54
CA CYS A 614 29.71 -31.65 17.38
C CYS A 614 29.72 -30.18 16.98
N PRO A 615 29.21 -29.77 15.81
CA PRO A 615 29.02 -28.36 15.54
C PRO A 615 27.91 -27.78 16.44
N PRO A 616 27.92 -26.46 16.73
CA PRO A 616 26.88 -25.83 17.54
C PRO A 616 25.48 -26.15 17.04
N GLN A 617 25.25 -26.07 15.73
CA GLN A 617 23.96 -26.39 15.10
C GLN A 617 23.41 -27.77 15.51
N ALA A 618 24.27 -28.80 15.49
CA ALA A 618 23.87 -30.16 15.85
C ALA A 618 23.56 -30.26 17.35
N PHE A 619 24.37 -29.62 18.20
CA PHE A 619 24.14 -29.58 19.64
C PHE A 619 22.75 -29.02 19.98
N TYR A 620 22.41 -27.84 19.46
CA TYR A 620 21.12 -27.19 19.76
C TYR A 620 19.89 -28.02 19.35
N VAL A 621 20.00 -28.83 18.28
CA VAL A 621 18.94 -29.76 17.86
C VAL A 621 18.82 -30.95 18.82
N LEU A 622 19.93 -31.40 19.42
CA LEU A 622 19.97 -32.55 20.33
C LEU A 622 19.58 -32.20 21.77
N VAL A 623 19.59 -30.93 22.16
CA VAL A 623 19.32 -30.48 23.55
C VAL A 623 17.98 -31.01 24.11
N PRO A 624 16.83 -30.96 23.41
CA PRO A 624 15.59 -31.54 23.93
C PRO A 624 15.72 -33.05 24.25
N THR A 625 16.43 -33.79 23.40
CA THR A 625 16.72 -35.22 23.63
C THR A 625 17.65 -35.41 24.82
N LEU A 626 18.65 -34.54 24.99
CA LEU A 626 19.53 -34.56 26.16
C LEU A 626 18.73 -34.39 27.46
N PHE A 627 17.82 -33.42 27.52
CA PHE A 627 16.93 -33.24 28.66
C PHE A 627 16.09 -34.49 28.94
N GLU A 628 15.49 -35.09 27.91
CA GLU A 628 14.71 -36.31 28.06
C GLU A 628 15.54 -37.47 28.62
N GLN A 629 16.71 -37.74 28.04
CA GLN A 629 17.58 -38.84 28.47
C GLN A 629 18.05 -38.65 29.92
N SER A 630 18.40 -37.42 30.31
CA SER A 630 18.80 -37.11 31.69
C SER A 630 17.69 -37.39 32.70
N ILE A 631 16.45 -37.04 32.36
CA ILE A 631 15.29 -37.30 33.23
C ILE A 631 14.98 -38.80 33.32
N LEU A 632 15.02 -39.51 32.19
CA LEU A 632 14.80 -40.96 32.15
C LEU A 632 15.88 -41.73 32.92
N ALA A 633 17.13 -41.28 32.86
CA ALA A 633 18.24 -41.84 33.64
C ALA A 633 18.06 -41.61 35.15
N CYS A 634 17.59 -40.43 35.57
CA CYS A 634 17.24 -40.18 36.97
C CYS A 634 16.08 -41.05 37.45
N LYS A 635 15.04 -41.18 36.64
CA LYS A 635 13.85 -42.00 36.96
C LYS A 635 14.19 -43.48 37.11
N SER A 636 15.05 -43.99 36.23
CA SER A 636 15.50 -45.39 36.27
C SER A 636 16.54 -45.67 37.35
N GLY A 637 16.98 -44.63 38.09
CA GLY A 637 18.00 -44.73 39.14
C GLY A 637 19.41 -44.96 38.61
N GLN A 638 19.64 -44.80 37.30
CA GLN A 638 20.97 -44.91 36.69
C GLN A 638 21.85 -43.69 36.95
N MET A 639 21.23 -42.54 37.22
CA MET A 639 21.91 -41.28 37.55
C MET A 639 21.25 -40.63 38.77
N SER A 640 22.04 -40.08 39.68
CA SER A 640 21.49 -39.34 40.82
C SER A 640 20.92 -37.99 40.37
N VAL A 641 19.90 -37.47 41.08
CA VAL A 641 19.31 -36.16 40.78
C VAL A 641 20.33 -35.02 40.95
N GLU A 642 21.28 -35.18 41.89
CA GLU A 642 22.36 -34.21 42.11
C GLU A 642 23.37 -34.19 40.95
N THR A 643 23.71 -35.37 40.40
CA THR A 643 24.56 -35.47 39.19
C THR A 643 23.87 -34.85 37.98
N ALA A 644 22.57 -35.09 37.81
CA ALA A 644 21.77 -34.43 36.76
C ALA A 644 21.79 -32.90 36.90
N ARG A 645 21.63 -32.40 38.14
CA ARG A 645 21.64 -30.97 38.45
C ARG A 645 23.01 -30.35 38.17
N GLY A 646 24.09 -31.01 38.59
CA GLY A 646 25.47 -30.57 38.34
C GLY A 646 25.78 -30.52 36.84
N GLY A 647 25.44 -31.57 36.09
CA GLY A 647 25.66 -31.58 34.64
C GLY A 647 24.85 -30.52 33.89
N GLN A 648 23.62 -30.23 34.34
CA GLN A 648 22.81 -29.16 33.74
C GLN A 648 23.25 -27.75 34.14
N GLU A 649 24.04 -27.59 35.21
CA GLU A 649 24.62 -26.30 35.59
C GLU A 649 25.62 -25.82 34.53
N PHE A 650 26.32 -26.73 33.82
CA PHE A 650 27.15 -26.35 32.68
C PHE A 650 26.38 -25.72 31.51
N LEU A 651 25.07 -26.00 31.39
CA LEU A 651 24.23 -25.34 30.38
C LEU A 651 24.00 -23.86 30.71
N LEU A 652 24.37 -23.39 31.90
CA LEU A 652 24.31 -21.97 32.26
C LEU A 652 25.54 -21.19 31.77
N GLU A 653 26.59 -21.86 31.30
CA GLU A 653 27.77 -21.21 30.73
C GLU A 653 27.42 -20.42 29.45
N PRO A 654 28.02 -19.23 29.20
CA PRO A 654 27.58 -18.32 28.14
C PRO A 654 27.49 -18.95 26.74
N PHE A 655 28.37 -19.90 26.45
CA PHE A 655 28.47 -20.57 25.15
C PHE A 655 27.41 -21.67 24.92
N LEU A 656 26.74 -22.15 25.98
CA LEU A 656 25.62 -23.10 25.90
C LEU A 656 24.30 -22.50 26.35
N LEU A 657 24.33 -21.36 27.02
CA LEU A 657 23.19 -20.73 27.68
C LEU A 657 21.92 -20.64 26.81
N PRO A 658 21.96 -20.27 25.52
CA PRO A 658 20.77 -20.22 24.68
C PRO A 658 20.08 -21.58 24.49
N SER A 659 20.76 -22.70 24.76
CA SER A 659 20.21 -24.05 24.62
C SER A 659 19.04 -24.29 25.59
N LEU A 660 19.03 -23.55 26.71
CA LEU A 660 17.94 -23.56 27.67
C LEU A 660 16.60 -23.16 27.06
N VAL A 661 16.55 -22.37 25.99
CA VAL A 661 15.30 -22.07 25.29
C VAL A 661 14.65 -23.38 24.79
N GLY A 662 15.41 -24.23 24.12
CA GLY A 662 14.92 -25.51 23.62
C GLY A 662 14.57 -26.49 24.73
N GLY A 663 15.45 -26.63 25.74
CA GLY A 663 15.23 -27.51 26.89
C GLY A 663 13.99 -27.13 27.71
N LEU A 664 13.84 -25.86 28.05
CA LEU A 664 12.70 -25.36 28.85
C LEU A 664 11.39 -25.40 28.07
N LEU A 665 11.39 -25.07 26.77
CA LEU A 665 10.19 -25.19 25.93
C LEU A 665 9.77 -26.64 25.69
N TRP A 666 10.72 -27.58 25.68
CA TRP A 666 10.42 -29.01 25.69
C TRP A 666 9.72 -29.42 27.00
N ILE A 667 10.21 -28.97 28.16
CA ILE A 667 9.55 -29.22 29.46
C ILE A 667 8.11 -28.71 29.46
N VAL A 668 7.85 -27.53 28.88
CA VAL A 668 6.50 -26.97 28.76
C VAL A 668 5.55 -27.89 28.01
N LYS A 669 6.02 -28.53 26.94
CA LYS A 669 5.20 -29.41 26.09
C LYS A 669 4.99 -30.80 26.69
N ARG A 670 5.90 -31.25 27.56
CA ARG A 670 5.78 -32.52 28.26
C ARG A 670 4.61 -32.45 29.25
N SER A 671 3.72 -33.43 29.18
CA SER A 671 2.62 -33.57 30.14
C SER A 671 3.15 -33.87 31.55
N TRP A 672 2.66 -33.14 32.55
CA TRP A 672 3.01 -33.37 33.96
C TRP A 672 2.38 -34.66 34.53
N GLU A 673 1.36 -35.21 33.86
CA GLU A 673 0.56 -36.34 34.36
C GLU A 673 1.09 -37.70 33.89
N ASP A 674 1.63 -37.81 32.68
CA ASP A 674 1.85 -39.10 32.01
C ASP A 674 3.09 -39.87 32.49
N HIS A 675 4.01 -39.21 33.18
CA HIS A 675 5.34 -39.77 33.40
C HIS A 675 5.79 -39.90 34.86
N ALA A 676 5.08 -39.35 35.86
CA ALA A 676 5.51 -39.39 37.27
C ALA A 676 6.90 -38.79 37.58
N ASP A 677 7.47 -38.00 36.67
CA ASP A 677 8.81 -37.38 36.79
C ASP A 677 8.76 -35.91 37.29
N GLY A 678 7.59 -35.47 37.78
CA GLY A 678 7.31 -34.07 38.09
C GLY A 678 8.22 -33.45 39.16
N ASP A 679 8.63 -34.22 40.16
CA ASP A 679 9.52 -33.75 41.23
C ASP A 679 10.94 -33.49 40.72
N ILE A 680 11.43 -34.36 39.83
CA ILE A 680 12.75 -34.21 39.19
C ILE A 680 12.75 -32.96 38.31
N LEU A 681 11.69 -32.78 37.52
CA LEU A 681 11.50 -31.60 36.66
C LEU A 681 11.45 -30.29 37.45
N LEU A 682 10.73 -30.25 38.58
CA LEU A 682 10.64 -29.04 39.42
C LEU A 682 11.99 -28.67 40.05
N GLN A 683 12.79 -29.66 40.48
CA GLN A 683 14.13 -29.42 41.02
C GLN A 683 15.10 -28.92 39.95
N ILE A 684 15.04 -29.50 38.74
CA ILE A 684 15.82 -29.05 37.59
C ILE A 684 15.44 -27.61 37.22
N LEU A 685 14.14 -27.31 37.15
CA LEU A 685 13.66 -25.97 36.84
C LEU A 685 14.11 -24.93 37.86
N ASP A 686 14.05 -25.22 39.16
CA ASP A 686 14.49 -24.25 40.18
C ASP A 686 15.98 -23.89 40.02
N LYS A 687 16.83 -24.87 39.72
CA LYS A 687 18.27 -24.62 39.47
C LYS A 687 18.51 -23.82 38.19
N LEU A 688 17.84 -24.16 37.08
CA LEU A 688 18.03 -23.46 35.79
C LEU A 688 17.47 -22.03 35.78
N LEU A 689 16.40 -21.78 36.54
CA LEU A 689 15.76 -20.46 36.65
C LEU A 689 16.47 -19.55 37.67
N ARG A 690 17.24 -20.12 38.60
CA ARG A 690 17.90 -19.40 39.69
C ARG A 690 19.42 -19.63 39.66
N PRO A 691 20.14 -19.03 38.68
CA PRO A 691 21.58 -19.25 38.52
C PRO A 691 22.37 -18.80 39.77
N SER A 692 23.37 -19.59 40.14
CA SER A 692 24.18 -19.44 41.38
C SER A 692 25.12 -18.24 41.38
N SER A 693 25.44 -17.68 40.19
CA SER A 693 26.18 -16.44 39.85
C SER A 693 27.25 -16.71 38.80
N SER A 694 27.39 -15.79 37.83
CA SER A 694 28.65 -15.33 37.21
C SER A 694 28.34 -14.37 36.05
N SER A 695 29.23 -13.39 35.81
CA SER A 695 29.27 -12.33 34.77
C SER A 695 28.00 -11.51 34.41
N GLN A 696 28.18 -10.22 34.11
CA GLN A 696 27.09 -9.33 33.69
C GLN A 696 26.45 -9.77 32.35
N ASP A 697 27.25 -10.33 31.43
CA ASP A 697 26.78 -10.79 30.13
C ASP A 697 25.93 -12.06 30.24
N MET A 698 26.32 -13.01 31.10
CA MET A 698 25.50 -14.19 31.39
C MET A 698 24.14 -13.79 31.96
N GLN A 699 24.09 -12.82 32.89
CA GLN A 699 22.82 -12.34 33.45
C GLN A 699 21.91 -11.73 32.37
N VAL A 700 22.49 -11.00 31.42
CA VAL A 700 21.75 -10.41 30.30
C VAL A 700 21.17 -11.50 29.40
N MET A 701 21.99 -12.49 29.04
CA MET A 701 21.58 -13.62 28.21
C MET A 701 20.50 -14.45 28.91
N HIS A 702 20.69 -14.79 30.19
CA HIS A 702 19.73 -15.52 31.00
C HIS A 702 18.39 -14.76 31.11
N LYS A 703 18.44 -13.46 31.35
CA LYS A 703 17.24 -12.60 31.35
C LYS A 703 16.51 -12.59 30.01
N ALA A 704 17.23 -12.67 28.88
CA ALA A 704 16.62 -12.79 27.56
C ALA A 704 15.93 -14.15 27.38
N ILE A 705 16.56 -15.25 27.83
CA ILE A 705 15.98 -16.60 27.82
C ILE A 705 14.72 -16.65 28.67
N LEU A 706 14.77 -16.14 29.91
CA LEU A 706 13.60 -16.08 30.79
C LEU A 706 12.45 -15.31 30.14
N ALA A 707 12.74 -14.22 29.42
CA ALA A 707 11.71 -13.48 28.69
C ALA A 707 11.05 -14.31 27.58
N ILE A 708 11.81 -15.19 26.91
CA ILE A 708 11.29 -16.10 25.86
C ILE A 708 10.39 -17.20 26.47
N VAL A 709 10.82 -17.79 27.59
CA VAL A 709 10.12 -18.97 28.15
C VAL A 709 9.06 -18.63 29.19
N ALA A 710 9.03 -17.42 29.74
CA ALA A 710 8.17 -17.05 30.88
C ALA A 710 6.68 -17.32 30.62
N THR A 711 6.14 -16.85 29.50
CA THR A 711 4.70 -17.02 29.18
C THR A 711 4.29 -18.49 29.06
N PRO A 712 4.95 -19.32 28.20
CA PRO A 712 4.60 -20.73 28.09
C PRO A 712 4.81 -21.50 29.40
N LEU A 713 5.88 -21.19 30.14
CA LEU A 713 6.21 -21.88 31.39
C LEU A 713 5.24 -21.53 32.52
N ILE A 714 4.84 -20.27 32.68
CA ILE A 714 3.82 -19.87 33.65
C ILE A 714 2.48 -20.56 33.36
N LYS A 715 2.09 -20.70 32.08
CA LYS A 715 0.86 -21.41 31.72
C LYS A 715 0.94 -22.88 32.12
N SER A 716 2.05 -23.54 31.81
CA SER A 716 2.29 -24.94 32.18
C SER A 716 2.31 -25.15 33.71
N LEU A 717 2.97 -24.26 34.45
CA LEU A 717 2.99 -24.30 35.92
C LEU A 717 1.61 -24.05 36.55
N LYS A 718 0.80 -23.14 35.99
CA LYS A 718 -0.59 -22.92 36.44
C LYS A 718 -1.47 -24.16 36.24
N ILE A 719 -1.29 -24.88 35.13
CA ILE A 719 -1.98 -26.16 34.88
C ILE A 719 -1.53 -27.19 35.92
N LEU A 720 -0.23 -27.28 36.22
CA LEU A 720 0.28 -28.15 37.28
C LEU A 720 -0.33 -27.83 38.66
N VAL A 721 -0.43 -26.55 39.04
CA VAL A 721 -1.04 -26.15 40.32
C VAL A 721 -2.51 -26.58 40.42
N LEU A 722 -3.25 -26.53 39.31
CA LEU A 722 -4.64 -27.00 39.26
C LEU A 722 -4.74 -28.52 39.41
N GLN A 723 -3.80 -29.26 38.82
CA GLN A 723 -3.77 -30.73 38.85
C GLN A 723 -3.20 -31.31 40.17
N ARG A 724 -2.21 -30.64 40.77
CA ARG A 724 -1.46 -31.08 41.96
C ARG A 724 -1.33 -29.97 43.02
N PRO A 725 -2.32 -29.85 43.93
CA PRO A 725 -2.32 -28.79 44.95
C PRO A 725 -1.22 -28.97 46.01
N ASP A 726 -0.65 -30.17 46.15
CA ASP A 726 0.47 -30.51 47.03
C ASP A 726 1.78 -29.83 46.62
N LYS A 727 1.98 -29.55 45.33
CA LYS A 727 3.18 -28.91 44.77
C LYS A 727 3.04 -27.40 44.54
N ARG A 728 1.95 -26.82 45.05
CA ARG A 728 1.59 -25.42 44.84
C ARG A 728 2.67 -24.41 45.25
N LYS A 729 3.32 -24.62 46.41
CA LYS A 729 4.33 -23.67 46.93
C LYS A 729 5.56 -23.57 46.03
N GLU A 730 6.04 -24.72 45.55
CA GLU A 730 7.20 -24.81 44.65
C GLU A 730 6.87 -24.13 43.31
N ALA A 731 5.71 -24.45 42.72
CA ALA A 731 5.27 -23.84 41.46
C ALA A 731 4.99 -22.34 41.56
N GLU A 732 4.38 -21.85 42.65
CA GLU A 732 4.15 -20.42 42.89
C GLU A 732 5.46 -19.63 43.04
N SER A 733 6.49 -20.23 43.66
CA SER A 733 7.84 -19.64 43.76
C SER A 733 8.45 -19.44 42.37
N LEU A 734 8.36 -20.44 41.49
CA LEU A 734 8.87 -20.33 40.10
C LEU A 734 8.06 -19.32 39.27
N ILE A 735 6.73 -19.26 39.45
CA ILE A 735 5.90 -18.25 38.79
C ILE A 735 6.32 -16.84 39.22
N ALA A 736 6.66 -16.63 40.49
CA ALA A 736 7.11 -15.33 40.99
C ALA A 736 8.43 -14.88 40.32
N ILE A 737 9.36 -15.80 40.04
CA ILE A 737 10.60 -15.51 39.31
C ILE A 737 10.32 -15.10 37.86
N LEU A 738 9.36 -15.75 37.20
CA LEU A 738 9.07 -15.53 35.78
C LEU A 738 8.20 -14.28 35.52
N THR A 739 7.40 -13.87 36.50
CA THR A 739 6.43 -12.77 36.36
C THR A 739 7.05 -11.44 35.87
N PRO A 740 8.21 -10.99 36.38
CA PRO A 740 8.87 -9.76 35.90
C PRO A 740 9.26 -9.78 34.40
N HIS A 741 9.35 -10.96 33.78
CA HIS A 741 9.80 -11.13 32.39
C HIS A 741 8.64 -11.18 31.38
N LEU A 742 7.38 -11.17 31.83
CA LEU A 742 6.19 -11.25 30.98
C LEU A 742 6.01 -10.03 30.04
N HIS A 743 6.37 -8.83 30.50
CA HIS A 743 6.07 -7.57 29.82
C HIS A 743 7.06 -7.20 28.70
N ARG A 744 7.92 -8.14 28.28
CA ARG A 744 8.97 -7.90 27.27
C ARG A 744 8.56 -8.33 25.86
N SER A 745 7.38 -8.89 25.67
CA SER A 745 6.80 -9.16 24.35
C SER A 745 5.99 -7.96 23.87
N ARG A 746 6.06 -7.66 22.57
CA ARG A 746 5.28 -6.62 21.87
C ARG A 746 4.41 -7.25 20.78
N THR A 747 3.72 -8.32 21.14
CA THR A 747 2.78 -9.02 20.26
C THR A 747 1.40 -8.33 20.28
N LEU A 748 0.69 -8.28 19.14
CA LEU A 748 -0.69 -7.74 19.08
C LEU A 748 -1.73 -8.66 19.73
N ALA A 749 -1.45 -9.95 19.84
CA ALA A 749 -2.28 -10.90 20.56
C ALA A 749 -2.06 -10.73 22.06
N SER A 750 -3.05 -10.18 22.77
CA SER A 750 -3.10 -10.31 24.22
C SER A 750 -3.17 -11.80 24.56
N ARG A 751 -2.09 -12.32 25.15
CA ARG A 751 -1.99 -13.73 25.55
C ARG A 751 -2.50 -13.96 26.97
N ASP A 752 -3.06 -12.94 27.62
CA ASP A 752 -3.61 -12.99 28.97
C ASP A 752 -5.06 -13.53 28.95
N PRO A 753 -5.27 -14.81 29.34
CA PRO A 753 -6.60 -15.40 29.37
C PRO A 753 -7.49 -14.82 30.48
N ASN A 754 -6.93 -14.04 31.42
CA ASN A 754 -7.70 -13.46 32.52
C ASN A 754 -8.45 -12.18 32.10
N GLU A 755 -8.00 -11.48 31.05
CA GLU A 755 -8.76 -10.38 30.44
C GLU A 755 -9.70 -10.88 29.33
N ALA A 756 -9.31 -11.95 28.65
CA ALA A 756 -10.09 -12.59 27.58
C ALA A 756 -11.17 -13.55 28.14
N SER A 757 -12.05 -13.04 29.02
CA SER A 757 -13.37 -13.65 29.14
C SER A 757 -14.07 -13.50 27.80
N THR A 758 -14.35 -14.62 27.13
CA THR A 758 -14.84 -14.75 25.74
C THR A 758 -16.14 -14.01 25.42
N LYS A 759 -16.81 -13.40 26.41
CA LYS A 759 -17.99 -12.55 26.23
C LYS A 759 -17.72 -11.04 26.36
N GLY A 760 -16.53 -10.63 26.83
CA GLY A 760 -16.22 -9.22 27.11
C GLY A 760 -15.53 -8.45 25.97
N THR A 761 -14.83 -9.14 25.05
CA THR A 761 -13.99 -8.48 24.03
C THR A 761 -14.81 -7.75 22.95
N ILE A 762 -15.92 -8.32 22.50
CA ILE A 762 -16.85 -7.67 21.56
C ILE A 762 -17.51 -6.45 22.22
N ASP A 763 -17.93 -6.56 23.47
CA ASP A 763 -18.53 -5.44 24.21
C ASP A 763 -17.52 -4.32 24.47
N GLN A 764 -16.25 -4.67 24.72
CA GLN A 764 -15.14 -3.72 24.79
C GLN A 764 -14.92 -3.01 23.46
N LEU A 765 -14.95 -3.71 22.33
CA LEU A 765 -14.86 -3.11 21.00
C LEU A 765 -16.01 -2.13 20.75
N ARG A 766 -17.26 -2.55 21.03
CA ARG A 766 -18.45 -1.69 20.89
C ARG A 766 -18.35 -0.46 21.77
N LYS A 767 -17.90 -0.62 23.02
CA LYS A 767 -17.67 0.49 23.96
C LYS A 767 -16.59 1.43 23.43
N ALA A 768 -15.47 0.91 22.92
CA ALA A 768 -14.39 1.71 22.36
C ALA A 768 -14.87 2.54 21.16
N VAL A 769 -15.63 1.97 20.23
CA VAL A 769 -16.20 2.70 19.09
C VAL A 769 -17.11 3.83 19.58
N LYS A 770 -17.99 3.57 20.56
CA LYS A 770 -18.87 4.60 21.13
C LYS A 770 -18.10 5.75 21.79
N GLU A 771 -17.09 5.44 22.58
CA GLU A 771 -16.24 6.44 23.24
C GLU A 771 -15.47 7.29 22.22
N LEU A 772 -14.93 6.67 21.17
CA LEU A 772 -14.25 7.37 20.07
C LEU A 772 -15.21 8.28 19.30
N VAL A 773 -16.43 7.83 18.99
CA VAL A 773 -17.46 8.64 18.31
C VAL A 773 -17.85 9.84 19.18
N GLN A 774 -18.02 9.62 20.49
CA GLN A 774 -18.35 10.69 21.44
C GLN A 774 -17.23 11.74 21.53
N TRP A 775 -15.98 11.28 21.62
CA TRP A 775 -14.81 12.16 21.65
C TRP A 775 -14.66 12.97 20.35
N ALA A 776 -14.82 12.32 19.19
CA ALA A 776 -14.77 12.97 17.89
C ALA A 776 -15.90 14.00 17.68
N THR A 777 -17.10 13.73 18.22
CA THR A 777 -18.23 14.67 18.17
C THR A 777 -17.92 15.98 18.92
N GLY A 778 -17.12 15.92 19.98
CA GLY A 778 -16.65 17.09 20.73
C GLY A 778 -15.44 17.81 20.11
N GLY A 779 -15.10 17.52 18.85
CA GLY A 779 -13.90 18.07 18.20
C GLY A 779 -12.58 17.57 18.80
N GLY A 780 -12.62 16.50 19.60
CA GLY A 780 -11.45 15.93 20.26
C GLY A 780 -10.84 16.78 21.38
N GLN A 781 -11.55 17.81 21.87
CA GLN A 781 -11.09 18.69 22.96
C GLN A 781 -11.31 18.10 24.36
N GLY A 782 -12.06 17.00 24.47
CA GLY A 782 -12.33 16.32 25.74
C GLY A 782 -11.21 15.36 26.18
N THR A 783 -11.43 14.70 27.32
CA THR A 783 -10.53 13.63 27.82
C THR A 783 -10.35 12.55 26.76
N LEU A 784 -9.10 12.17 26.52
CA LEU A 784 -8.75 11.16 25.53
C LEU A 784 -9.28 9.78 25.95
N PRO A 785 -9.93 9.02 25.05
CA PRO A 785 -10.39 7.68 25.36
C PRO A 785 -9.20 6.72 25.51
N THR A 786 -9.29 5.79 26.47
CA THR A 786 -8.28 4.74 26.69
C THR A 786 -8.45 3.65 25.63
N TYR A 787 -7.96 3.91 24.43
CA TYR A 787 -8.06 3.00 23.30
C TYR A 787 -6.73 2.28 23.02
N LYS A 788 -6.78 0.96 22.83
CA LYS A 788 -5.65 0.16 22.33
C LYS A 788 -6.15 -0.68 21.15
N SER A 789 -5.45 -0.62 20.02
CA SER A 789 -5.78 -1.42 18.83
C SER A 789 -5.72 -2.94 19.07
N THR A 790 -5.01 -3.40 20.12
CA THR A 790 -4.98 -4.81 20.54
C THR A 790 -6.36 -5.38 20.86
N VAL A 791 -7.35 -4.53 21.22
CA VAL A 791 -8.74 -4.92 21.43
C VAL A 791 -9.35 -5.52 20.15
N ILE A 792 -9.01 -4.99 18.96
CA ILE A 792 -9.49 -5.52 17.68
C ILE A 792 -8.90 -6.91 17.45
N HIS A 793 -7.59 -7.07 17.65
CA HIS A 793 -6.92 -8.36 17.49
C HIS A 793 -7.38 -9.41 18.50
N ALA A 794 -7.66 -9.01 19.73
CA ALA A 794 -8.26 -9.89 20.73
C ALA A 794 -9.70 -10.29 20.34
N ALA A 795 -10.48 -9.37 19.79
CA ALA A 795 -11.84 -9.66 19.30
C ALA A 795 -11.82 -10.61 18.09
N THR A 796 -10.93 -10.40 17.12
CA THR A 796 -10.81 -11.30 15.95
C THR A 796 -10.32 -12.68 16.34
N SER A 797 -9.34 -12.77 17.25
CA SER A 797 -8.79 -14.05 17.71
C SER A 797 -9.79 -14.88 18.54
N SER A 798 -10.72 -14.23 19.24
CA SER A 798 -11.71 -14.90 20.11
C SER A 798 -13.02 -15.24 19.42
N SER A 799 -13.52 -14.36 18.53
CA SER A 799 -14.86 -14.45 17.94
C SER A 799 -14.89 -14.60 16.42
N GLY A 800 -13.74 -14.49 15.75
CA GLY A 800 -13.62 -14.52 14.30
C GLY A 800 -13.88 -13.17 13.63
N TYR A 801 -13.42 -13.03 12.38
CA TYR A 801 -13.49 -11.79 11.61
C TYR A 801 -14.93 -11.38 11.25
N ASP A 802 -15.81 -12.36 11.03
CA ASP A 802 -17.23 -12.13 10.66
C ASP A 802 -18.01 -11.44 11.78
N ALA A 803 -17.88 -11.95 13.01
CA ALA A 803 -18.54 -11.37 14.19
C ALA A 803 -18.04 -9.94 14.48
N VAL A 804 -16.75 -9.67 14.28
CA VAL A 804 -16.16 -8.33 14.44
C VAL A 804 -16.69 -7.37 13.37
N LEU A 805 -16.78 -7.81 12.12
CA LEU A 805 -17.32 -7.00 11.03
C LEU A 805 -18.79 -6.66 11.26
N GLN A 806 -19.61 -7.62 11.69
CA GLN A 806 -21.01 -7.38 12.00
C GLN A 806 -21.18 -6.34 13.13
N VAL A 807 -20.37 -6.41 14.20
CA VAL A 807 -20.42 -5.44 15.30
C VAL A 807 -20.08 -4.02 14.84
N ILE A 808 -19.12 -3.88 13.91
CA ILE A 808 -18.75 -2.58 13.33
C ILE A 808 -19.91 -2.04 12.47
N ILE A 809 -20.54 -2.88 11.66
CA ILE A 809 -21.68 -2.51 10.80
C ILE A 809 -22.89 -2.11 11.64
N ASP A 810 -23.23 -2.91 12.66
CA ASP A 810 -24.34 -2.64 13.58
C ASP A 810 -24.16 -1.28 14.26
N GLU A 811 -22.96 -1.00 14.79
CA GLU A 811 -22.68 0.26 15.46
C GLU A 811 -22.69 1.45 14.48
N LEU A 812 -22.18 1.26 13.26
CA LEU A 812 -22.26 2.28 12.21
C LEU A 812 -23.72 2.60 11.82
N ALA A 813 -24.58 1.60 11.71
CA ALA A 813 -26.01 1.77 11.44
C ALA A 813 -26.70 2.54 12.58
N VAL A 814 -26.42 2.17 13.84
CA VAL A 814 -26.95 2.85 15.03
C VAL A 814 -26.51 4.32 15.07
N GLN A 815 -25.22 4.62 14.87
CA GLN A 815 -24.72 6.00 14.90
C GLN A 815 -25.20 6.83 13.71
N THR A 816 -25.44 6.20 12.55
CA THR A 816 -26.04 6.87 11.39
C THR A 816 -27.49 7.27 11.66
N SER A 817 -28.26 6.41 12.32
CA SER A 817 -29.62 6.76 12.78
C SER A 817 -29.62 7.90 13.81
N ALA A 818 -28.55 8.05 14.58
CA ALA A 818 -28.35 9.12 15.56
C ALA A 818 -27.74 10.42 14.97
N HIS A 819 -27.72 10.58 13.63
CA HIS A 819 -27.12 11.71 12.90
C HIS A 819 -25.61 11.92 13.09
N ARG A 820 -24.87 10.88 13.53
CA ARG A 820 -23.41 10.87 13.69
C ARG A 820 -22.70 10.03 12.62
N GLY A 821 -23.40 9.67 11.55
CA GLY A 821 -22.92 8.79 10.48
C GLY A 821 -21.55 9.19 9.90
N PRO A 822 -21.30 10.46 9.50
CA PRO A 822 -20.02 10.86 8.92
C PRO A 822 -18.81 10.67 9.84
N ILE A 823 -19.00 10.82 11.15
CA ILE A 823 -17.96 10.65 12.18
C ILE A 823 -17.74 9.16 12.45
N ALA A 824 -18.83 8.40 12.60
CA ALA A 824 -18.77 6.96 12.81
C ALA A 824 -18.15 6.23 11.60
N LEU A 825 -18.45 6.68 10.38
CA LEU A 825 -17.88 6.13 9.15
C LEU A 825 -16.36 6.33 9.10
N ASP A 826 -15.86 7.49 9.52
CA ASP A 826 -14.42 7.75 9.60
C ASP A 826 -13.71 6.84 10.61
N ILE A 827 -14.27 6.70 11.81
CA ILE A 827 -13.74 5.82 12.86
C ILE A 827 -13.73 4.35 12.42
N CYS A 828 -14.85 3.87 11.86
CA CYS A 828 -14.95 2.49 11.37
C CYS A 828 -13.98 2.24 10.20
N THR A 829 -13.83 3.20 9.29
CA THR A 829 -12.86 3.12 8.20
C THR A 829 -11.44 3.06 8.73
N ALA A 830 -11.09 3.89 9.72
CA ALA A 830 -9.77 3.87 10.35
C ALA A 830 -9.48 2.55 11.09
N ILE A 831 -10.48 1.96 11.74
CA ILE A 831 -10.38 0.63 12.39
C ILE A 831 -10.12 -0.45 11.34
N VAL A 832 -10.87 -0.47 10.23
CA VAL A 832 -10.72 -1.49 9.18
C VAL A 832 -9.45 -1.30 8.36
N CYS A 833 -9.00 -0.05 8.18
CA CYS A 833 -7.75 0.27 7.49
C CYS A 833 -6.52 0.31 8.40
N ALA A 834 -6.66 -0.02 9.68
CA ALA A 834 -5.55 -0.10 10.62
C ALA A 834 -4.56 -1.19 10.17
N PRO A 835 -3.24 -0.93 10.19
CA PRO A 835 -2.26 -1.90 9.77
C PRO A 835 -2.20 -3.06 10.76
N ALA A 836 -2.21 -4.28 10.22
CA ALA A 836 -1.94 -5.51 10.93
C ALA A 836 -0.60 -6.12 10.44
N PRO A 837 0.06 -7.00 11.22
CA PRO A 837 1.25 -7.73 10.78
C PRO A 837 1.01 -8.49 9.46
N SER A 838 -0.18 -9.07 9.31
CA SER A 838 -0.62 -9.74 8.08
C SER A 838 -0.75 -8.79 6.88
N SER A 839 -1.14 -7.53 7.07
CA SER A 839 -1.33 -6.58 5.97
C SER A 839 -0.03 -6.15 5.29
N TYR A 840 1.12 -6.27 5.98
CA TYR A 840 2.44 -5.97 5.43
C TYR A 840 2.90 -6.97 4.38
N THR A 841 2.42 -8.21 4.47
CA THR A 841 2.74 -9.27 3.52
C THR A 841 2.22 -8.97 2.12
N SER A 842 1.09 -8.27 1.99
CA SER A 842 0.49 -7.92 0.70
C SER A 842 1.29 -6.92 -0.13
N LEU A 843 2.05 -6.01 0.50
CA LEU A 843 2.95 -5.09 -0.23
C LEU A 843 4.27 -5.76 -0.62
N LEU A 844 4.77 -6.70 0.19
CA LEU A 844 5.93 -7.53 -0.12
C LEU A 844 5.63 -8.55 -1.24
N GLU A 845 4.38 -9.04 -1.33
CA GLU A 845 3.92 -9.90 -2.44
C GLU A 845 3.94 -9.18 -3.80
N LEU A 846 3.68 -7.86 -3.81
CA LEU A 846 3.74 -7.04 -5.02
C LEU A 846 5.17 -6.82 -5.53
N SER A 847 6.17 -6.86 -4.66
CA SER A 847 7.58 -6.72 -5.04
C SER A 847 8.24 -8.06 -5.42
N ASN A 848 7.75 -9.19 -4.90
CA ASN A 848 8.34 -10.51 -5.14
C ASN A 848 7.32 -11.51 -5.72
N SER A 849 7.13 -11.46 -7.05
CA SER A 849 6.23 -12.35 -7.83
C SER A 849 6.63 -13.86 -7.82
N LEU A 850 7.75 -14.22 -7.20
CA LEU A 850 8.31 -15.58 -7.25
C LEU A 850 7.91 -16.49 -6.07
N VAL A 851 7.19 -15.97 -5.07
CA VAL A 851 6.80 -16.75 -3.88
C VAL A 851 5.32 -17.08 -3.92
N SER A 852 4.99 -18.28 -4.40
CA SER A 852 3.65 -18.87 -4.24
C SER A 852 3.52 -19.43 -2.82
N THR A 853 2.69 -18.80 -1.98
CA THR A 853 2.38 -19.29 -0.62
C THR A 853 0.90 -19.67 -0.44
N PRO A 854 0.62 -20.63 0.46
CA PRO A 854 -0.70 -21.21 0.62
C PRO A 854 -1.64 -20.29 1.40
N ARG A 855 -2.89 -20.15 0.89
CA ARG A 855 -4.08 -19.54 1.51
C ARG A 855 -3.84 -18.21 2.26
N LYS A 856 -4.03 -17.09 1.55
CA LYS A 856 -4.33 -15.78 2.15
C LYS A 856 -5.38 -15.95 3.25
N THR A 857 -5.03 -15.62 4.48
CA THR A 857 -6.01 -15.49 5.55
C THR A 857 -6.84 -14.25 5.21
N LEU A 858 -8.16 -14.42 5.07
CA LEU A 858 -9.06 -13.30 4.75
C LEU A 858 -9.02 -12.30 5.91
N GLU A 859 -8.48 -11.11 5.64
CA GLU A 859 -8.53 -10.00 6.59
C GLU A 859 -9.94 -9.38 6.64
N ILE A 860 -10.23 -8.54 7.65
CA ILE A 860 -11.51 -7.81 7.77
C ILE A 860 -11.83 -7.04 6.48
N ARG A 861 -10.80 -6.48 5.83
CA ARG A 861 -10.93 -5.75 4.55
C ARG A 861 -11.40 -6.67 3.41
N ASP A 862 -10.84 -7.86 3.31
CA ASP A 862 -11.20 -8.80 2.25
C ASP A 862 -12.60 -9.36 2.47
N MET A 863 -12.95 -9.65 3.73
CA MET A 863 -14.33 -10.01 4.10
C MET A 863 -15.31 -8.90 3.73
N LEU A 864 -15.04 -7.65 4.09
CA LEU A 864 -15.89 -6.51 3.72
C LEU A 864 -16.09 -6.40 2.20
N ARG A 865 -15.03 -6.63 1.41
CA ARG A 865 -15.12 -6.65 -0.07
C ARG A 865 -16.02 -7.78 -0.57
N VAL A 866 -15.88 -8.98 0.00
CA VAL A 866 -16.70 -10.16 -0.36
C VAL A 866 -18.17 -9.95 0.00
N HIS A 867 -18.47 -9.46 1.20
CA HIS A 867 -19.84 -9.18 1.62
C HIS A 867 -20.47 -8.04 0.83
N ALA A 868 -19.70 -7.00 0.47
CA ALA A 868 -20.20 -5.90 -0.37
C ALA A 868 -20.46 -6.31 -1.83
N ALA A 869 -19.75 -7.31 -2.34
CA ALA A 869 -19.95 -7.85 -3.68
C ALA A 869 -21.17 -8.79 -3.79
N ASN A 870 -21.65 -9.34 -2.67
CA ASN A 870 -22.78 -10.26 -2.66
C ASN A 870 -24.13 -9.50 -2.61
N VAL A 871 -24.63 -9.11 -3.78
CA VAL A 871 -25.89 -8.36 -3.93
C VAL A 871 -27.12 -9.14 -3.43
N GLN A 872 -27.11 -10.48 -3.50
CA GLN A 872 -28.21 -11.31 -3.01
C GLN A 872 -28.31 -11.28 -1.48
N ALA A 873 -27.18 -11.41 -0.77
CA ALA A 873 -27.15 -11.28 0.69
C ALA A 873 -27.51 -9.86 1.18
N LEU A 874 -27.16 -8.83 0.39
CA LEU A 874 -27.51 -7.43 0.70
C LEU A 874 -29.02 -7.15 0.60
N GLN A 875 -29.77 -7.89 -0.22
CA GLN A 875 -31.23 -7.75 -0.33
C GLN A 875 -31.98 -8.36 0.88
N GLU A 876 -31.35 -9.29 1.59
CA GLU A 876 -31.93 -9.94 2.79
C GLU A 876 -31.69 -9.13 4.07
N LEU A 877 -30.70 -8.23 4.07
CA LEU A 877 -30.32 -7.41 5.22
C LEU A 877 -31.24 -6.18 5.42
N PRO A 878 -31.38 -5.67 6.66
CA PRO A 878 -32.07 -4.41 6.93
C PRO A 878 -31.47 -3.25 6.14
N SER A 879 -32.32 -2.33 5.65
CA SER A 879 -31.87 -1.19 4.80
C SER A 879 -30.79 -0.32 5.45
N ALA A 880 -30.74 -0.23 6.78
CA ALA A 880 -29.73 0.54 7.51
C ALA A 880 -28.36 -0.17 7.53
N GLU A 881 -28.35 -1.49 7.71
CA GLU A 881 -27.13 -2.31 7.73
C GLU A 881 -26.54 -2.47 6.33
N ALA A 882 -27.39 -2.69 5.32
CA ALA A 882 -26.96 -2.76 3.92
C ALA A 882 -26.33 -1.44 3.44
N ALA A 883 -26.91 -0.30 3.84
CA ALA A 883 -26.35 1.02 3.55
C ALA A 883 -25.01 1.25 4.28
N ALA A 884 -24.92 0.89 5.56
CA ALA A 884 -23.69 1.00 6.35
C ALA A 884 -22.55 0.16 5.76
N LEU A 885 -22.84 -1.08 5.34
CA LEU A 885 -21.88 -1.99 4.72
C LEU A 885 -21.31 -1.43 3.41
N ILE A 886 -22.17 -0.96 2.50
CA ILE A 886 -21.75 -0.39 1.21
C ILE A 886 -21.01 0.95 1.40
N GLN A 887 -21.42 1.77 2.37
CA GLN A 887 -20.72 3.02 2.67
C GLN A 887 -19.32 2.75 3.24
N LEU A 888 -19.18 1.78 4.14
CA LEU A 888 -17.90 1.37 4.69
C LEU A 888 -16.99 0.76 3.62
N SER A 889 -17.52 -0.09 2.73
CA SER A 889 -16.72 -0.70 1.66
C SER A 889 -16.16 0.33 0.68
N ARG A 890 -16.97 1.33 0.30
CA ARG A 890 -16.52 2.47 -0.53
C ARG A 890 -15.48 3.32 0.17
N ALA A 891 -15.69 3.64 1.45
CA ALA A 891 -14.75 4.43 2.24
C ALA A 891 -13.39 3.72 2.40
N VAL A 892 -13.41 2.41 2.69
CA VAL A 892 -12.21 1.58 2.81
C VAL A 892 -11.49 1.46 1.46
N ALA A 893 -12.22 1.30 0.35
CA ALA A 893 -11.64 1.26 -0.99
C ALA A 893 -10.96 2.59 -1.36
N ALA A 894 -11.62 3.72 -1.08
CA ALA A 894 -11.05 5.05 -1.29
C ALA A 894 -9.78 5.27 -0.45
N GLN A 895 -9.79 4.89 0.84
CA GLN A 895 -8.66 5.05 1.75
C GLN A 895 -7.48 4.10 1.44
N SER A 896 -7.74 3.00 0.72
CA SER A 896 -6.72 2.02 0.31
C SER A 896 -6.17 2.28 -1.09
N ALA A 897 -6.64 3.32 -1.78
CA ALA A 897 -6.12 3.70 -3.09
C ALA A 897 -4.66 4.17 -2.99
N ILE A 898 -3.94 4.07 -4.11
CA ILE A 898 -2.57 4.59 -4.22
C ILE A 898 -2.68 6.02 -4.75
N SER A 899 -2.12 6.99 -4.02
CA SER A 899 -2.04 8.38 -4.46
C SER A 899 -1.08 8.49 -5.67
N PRO A 900 -1.43 9.26 -6.71
CA PRO A 900 -0.52 9.58 -7.81
C PRO A 900 0.81 10.16 -7.33
N SER A 901 0.77 11.00 -6.29
CA SER A 901 1.96 11.58 -5.67
C SER A 901 2.83 10.54 -4.94
N ALA A 902 2.24 9.44 -4.44
CA ALA A 902 2.98 8.34 -3.83
C ALA A 902 3.72 7.49 -4.87
N LEU A 903 3.15 7.31 -6.08
CA LEU A 903 3.80 6.63 -7.21
C LEU A 903 5.09 7.36 -7.65
N VAL A 904 5.08 8.70 -7.65
CA VAL A 904 6.28 9.50 -7.97
C VAL A 904 7.37 9.34 -6.91
N SER A 905 7.00 9.12 -5.64
CA SER A 905 7.96 8.84 -4.57
C SER A 905 8.54 7.41 -4.58
N LEU A 906 7.87 6.48 -5.27
CA LEU A 906 8.36 5.11 -5.52
C LEU A 906 9.31 5.04 -6.73
N SER A 907 9.22 5.99 -7.67
CA SER A 907 10.14 6.18 -8.78
C SER A 907 11.40 6.98 -8.38
N VAL A 908 12.09 6.53 -7.34
CA VAL A 908 13.51 6.88 -7.14
C VAL A 908 14.32 5.87 -7.97
N PRO A 909 15.30 6.30 -8.78
CA PRO A 909 16.03 5.38 -9.64
C PRO A 909 16.73 4.34 -8.78
N THR A 910 16.44 3.06 -9.04
CA THR A 910 17.26 1.94 -8.58
C THR A 910 18.69 2.16 -9.04
N ALA A 911 19.66 1.75 -8.22
CA ALA A 911 21.09 1.96 -8.46
C ALA A 911 21.60 1.45 -9.84
N GLU A 912 20.84 0.59 -10.53
CA GLU A 912 21.12 0.19 -11.92
C GLU A 912 21.02 1.36 -12.92
N GLN A 913 20.07 2.28 -12.77
CA GLN A 913 19.95 3.43 -13.69
C GLN A 913 21.09 4.44 -13.50
N ALA A 914 21.60 4.62 -12.29
CA ALA A 914 22.78 5.46 -12.06
C ALA A 914 24.05 4.87 -12.70
N VAL A 915 24.19 3.54 -12.72
CA VAL A 915 25.26 2.85 -13.45
C VAL A 915 25.05 2.99 -14.97
N THR A 916 23.82 2.92 -15.44
CA THR A 916 23.49 3.05 -16.87
C THR A 916 23.75 4.48 -17.38
N ASP A 917 23.40 5.50 -16.59
CA ASP A 917 23.67 6.91 -16.87
C ASP A 917 25.16 7.24 -16.77
N GLN A 918 25.88 6.66 -15.82
CA GLN A 918 27.34 6.80 -15.73
C GLN A 918 28.04 6.14 -16.93
N VAL A 919 27.56 4.97 -17.37
CA VAL A 919 28.07 4.28 -18.57
C VAL A 919 27.74 5.07 -19.85
N MET A 920 26.56 5.69 -19.95
CA MET A 920 26.21 6.56 -21.08
C MET A 920 27.04 7.86 -21.12
N LYS A 921 27.46 8.36 -19.95
CA LYS A 921 28.34 9.52 -19.79
C LYS A 921 29.79 9.19 -20.13
N ASP A 922 30.26 8.00 -19.76
CA ASP A 922 31.59 7.50 -20.12
C ASP A 922 31.69 7.11 -21.61
N LEU A 923 30.57 6.79 -22.26
CA LEU A 923 30.46 6.52 -23.70
C LEU A 923 30.17 7.77 -24.56
N GLY A 924 30.08 8.97 -23.96
CA GLY A 924 29.99 10.24 -24.68
C GLY A 924 28.69 10.47 -25.47
N LEU A 925 27.58 9.82 -25.08
CA LEU A 925 26.32 9.82 -25.82
C LEU A 925 25.24 10.76 -25.25
N THR A 926 25.62 11.86 -24.59
CA THR A 926 24.66 12.91 -24.19
C THR A 926 24.74 14.12 -25.11
N THR A 927 23.65 14.40 -25.83
CA THR A 927 23.45 15.63 -26.59
C THR A 927 23.22 16.81 -25.65
N GLU A 928 24.27 17.52 -25.26
CA GLU A 928 24.14 18.87 -24.70
C GLU A 928 24.23 19.90 -25.83
N GLY A 929 23.09 20.51 -26.17
CA GLY A 929 23.05 21.61 -27.13
C GLY A 929 21.72 21.81 -27.87
N ALA A 930 20.61 21.99 -27.16
CA ALA A 930 19.42 22.63 -27.74
C ALA A 930 18.56 23.26 -26.63
N THR A 931 18.57 24.59 -26.56
CA THR A 931 17.56 25.38 -25.86
C THR A 931 16.21 25.14 -26.53
N LEU A 932 15.24 24.57 -25.82
CA LEU A 932 13.87 24.47 -26.31
C LEU A 932 12.92 25.23 -25.38
N ASP A 933 12.13 26.03 -26.08
CA ASP A 933 11.17 27.03 -25.66
C ASP A 933 9.95 26.40 -25.00
N ASP A 934 9.33 27.18 -24.11
CA ASP A 934 8.16 26.84 -23.31
C ASP A 934 6.89 26.94 -24.17
N SER A 935 6.44 25.82 -24.73
CA SER A 935 5.02 25.55 -25.04
C SER A 935 4.85 24.19 -25.71
N LEU A 936 4.17 23.27 -25.01
CA LEU A 936 3.34 22.14 -25.50
C LEU A 936 3.49 20.93 -24.56
N PHE A 937 2.69 20.90 -23.49
CA PHE A 937 2.25 19.66 -22.88
C PHE A 937 0.78 19.81 -22.47
N ASP A 938 -0.09 19.15 -23.22
CA ASP A 938 -1.49 18.89 -22.88
C ASP A 938 -1.60 17.41 -22.47
N PRO A 939 -2.13 17.06 -21.28
CA PRO A 939 -2.04 15.71 -20.75
C PRO A 939 -3.28 14.90 -21.15
N ALA A 940 -3.21 14.15 -22.25
CA ALA A 940 -4.21 13.14 -22.59
C ALA A 940 -3.62 12.04 -23.50
N ALA A 941 -2.93 11.06 -22.90
CA ALA A 941 -2.77 9.73 -23.48
C ALA A 941 -2.34 8.75 -22.40
N THR A 942 -3.27 7.89 -21.97
CA THR A 942 -2.96 6.67 -21.22
C THR A 942 -3.94 5.58 -21.63
N PHE A 943 -3.40 4.37 -21.73
CA PHE A 943 -4.04 3.06 -21.90
C PHE A 943 -4.54 2.67 -23.30
N ASP A 944 -3.80 1.75 -23.92
CA ASP A 944 -4.40 0.63 -24.65
C ASP A 944 -3.68 -0.67 -24.22
N ASN A 945 -4.42 -1.49 -23.49
CA ASN A 945 -4.15 -2.91 -23.28
C ASN A 945 -5.33 -3.62 -23.95
N ASP A 946 -5.07 -4.40 -25.00
CA ASP A 946 -5.91 -5.56 -25.31
C ASP A 946 -5.09 -6.57 -26.10
N THR A 947 -5.03 -7.77 -25.53
CA THR A 947 -4.55 -9.01 -26.13
C THR A 947 -5.65 -9.61 -27.01
N ASP A 948 -5.30 -10.14 -28.19
CA ASP A 948 -5.90 -11.39 -28.64
C ASP A 948 -4.96 -12.19 -29.55
N PHE A 949 -4.84 -13.47 -29.22
CA PHE A 949 -4.03 -14.51 -29.88
C PHE A 949 -4.70 -15.00 -31.17
N ALA A 950 -3.94 -15.20 -32.26
CA ALA A 950 -3.87 -16.47 -33.01
C ALA A 950 -3.15 -16.33 -34.37
N ASN A 951 -2.25 -17.30 -34.65
CA ASN A 951 -1.57 -17.60 -35.93
C ASN A 951 -0.55 -16.55 -36.39
N VAL A 952 0.74 -16.85 -36.63
CA VAL A 952 1.27 -17.80 -37.62
C VAL A 952 2.71 -18.23 -37.26
N ASN A 953 2.88 -19.56 -37.18
CA ASN A 953 4.00 -20.44 -37.56
C ASN A 953 5.48 -20.06 -37.41
N PHE A 954 6.19 -20.98 -36.75
CA PHE A 954 7.63 -21.13 -36.58
C PHE A 954 8.21 -21.98 -37.73
N ASP A 955 9.25 -21.49 -38.41
CA ASP A 955 10.43 -22.24 -38.93
C ASP A 955 11.03 -21.55 -40.17
N VAL A 956 12.34 -21.28 -40.11
CA VAL A 956 13.40 -21.71 -41.06
C VAL A 956 14.70 -20.92 -40.78
N ALA A 957 15.72 -21.68 -40.38
CA ALA A 957 17.18 -21.57 -40.62
C ALA A 957 17.82 -20.17 -40.84
N ALA A 958 18.77 -19.75 -40.01
CA ALA A 958 20.20 -20.09 -40.12
C ALA A 958 20.81 -19.75 -41.49
N ASP A 959 21.56 -18.63 -41.57
CA ASP A 959 22.88 -18.66 -42.20
C ASP A 959 23.76 -17.48 -41.75
N ALA A 960 25.06 -17.73 -41.77
CA ALA A 960 26.12 -16.92 -41.21
C ALA A 960 26.64 -15.82 -42.16
N THR A 961 27.33 -14.82 -41.60
CA THR A 961 28.76 -14.51 -41.84
C THR A 961 29.08 -13.01 -41.79
N LEU A 962 30.14 -12.73 -41.03
CA LEU A 962 30.95 -11.52 -41.03
C LEU A 962 31.59 -11.31 -42.41
N ASN A 963 31.73 -10.05 -42.85
CA ASN A 963 32.95 -9.59 -43.52
C ASN A 963 33.08 -8.06 -43.60
N LEU A 964 34.27 -7.61 -43.20
CA LEU A 964 34.85 -6.27 -43.35
C LEU A 964 35.61 -6.18 -44.67
N THR A 965 35.53 -5.04 -45.37
CA THR A 965 36.57 -4.48 -46.28
C THR A 965 36.20 -3.01 -46.57
N GLU A 966 36.97 -2.03 -46.11
CA GLU A 966 38.16 -1.41 -46.76
C GLU A 966 37.85 -0.47 -47.94
N THR A 967 38.07 0.83 -47.71
CA THR A 967 38.36 1.81 -48.77
C THR A 967 39.51 2.74 -48.35
N GLN A 968 40.67 2.49 -48.97
CA GLN A 968 41.60 3.44 -49.57
C GLN A 968 42.43 4.42 -48.70
N THR A 969 43.69 4.01 -48.56
CA THR A 969 44.93 4.78 -48.38
C THR A 969 45.20 5.83 -49.46
N GLN A 970 45.74 6.99 -49.08
CA GLN A 970 46.87 7.64 -49.77
C GLN A 970 47.51 8.78 -48.93
N ASP A 971 48.82 8.91 -49.11
CA ASP A 971 49.71 10.04 -48.77
C ASP A 971 50.45 10.07 -47.43
N ILE A 972 51.46 9.20 -47.34
CA ILE A 972 52.73 9.47 -46.67
C ILE A 972 53.81 9.66 -47.76
N ASN A 973 54.24 10.91 -47.98
CA ASN A 973 55.61 11.36 -48.34
C ASN A 973 55.60 12.62 -49.22
N ASN A 974 55.70 13.79 -48.57
CA ASN A 974 56.22 15.07 -49.07
C ASN A 974 56.08 16.05 -47.89
N LEU A 975 57.06 16.75 -47.32
CA LEU A 975 58.40 17.18 -47.74
C LEU A 975 59.18 17.57 -46.47
N MET A 976 60.45 17.17 -46.40
CA MET A 976 61.48 17.91 -45.65
C MET A 976 61.96 19.08 -46.51
N ALA A 977 61.95 20.31 -45.98
CA ALA A 977 62.95 21.36 -46.30
C ALA A 977 62.67 22.69 -45.58
N ALA A 978 63.74 23.21 -44.96
CA ALA A 978 64.17 24.62 -44.91
C ALA A 978 63.49 25.61 -43.94
N ASP A 979 64.07 25.72 -42.75
CA ASP A 979 64.95 26.82 -42.28
C ASP A 979 64.61 28.33 -42.50
N ILE A 980 64.83 29.08 -41.40
CA ILE A 980 65.44 30.43 -41.28
C ILE A 980 64.55 31.70 -41.27
N SER A 981 64.63 32.40 -40.12
CA SER A 981 64.59 33.86 -39.82
C SER A 981 63.45 34.22 -38.85
N GLY A 982 63.64 34.69 -37.61
CA GLY A 982 64.50 35.78 -37.10
C GLY A 982 63.58 36.74 -36.31
N MET A 983 63.63 36.76 -34.97
CA MET A 983 64.28 37.79 -34.13
C MET A 983 63.66 39.20 -34.30
N GLN A 984 63.00 39.80 -33.29
CA GLN A 984 63.52 40.59 -32.14
C GLN A 984 62.38 40.71 -31.09
N ILE A 985 62.51 40.46 -29.76
CA ILE A 985 63.41 40.99 -28.70
C ILE A 985 63.20 42.52 -28.56
N ASP A 986 62.66 43.11 -27.48
CA ASP A 986 63.13 43.13 -26.07
C ASP A 986 62.17 44.04 -25.24
N PRO A 987 62.40 44.38 -23.95
CA PRO A 987 62.65 43.57 -22.75
C PRO A 987 61.77 44.01 -21.55
N SER A 988 61.60 43.15 -20.54
CA SER A 988 62.01 43.49 -19.16
C SER A 988 61.93 42.27 -18.24
N THR A 989 63.00 42.09 -17.49
CA THR A 989 63.55 40.88 -16.87
C THR A 989 63.16 40.67 -15.40
N ASN A 990 63.18 39.39 -15.00
CA ASN A 990 63.71 38.80 -13.75
C ASN A 990 63.05 38.99 -12.36
N MET A 991 62.58 37.84 -11.84
CA MET A 991 63.18 37.07 -10.72
C MET A 991 63.60 37.80 -9.41
N PHE A 992 62.94 37.39 -8.31
CA PHE A 992 63.38 37.36 -6.89
C PHE A 992 64.20 38.54 -6.32
N SER A 993 63.60 39.30 -5.39
CA SER A 993 64.06 39.47 -3.98
C SER A 993 63.49 40.74 -3.29
N ALA A 994 63.20 40.59 -1.99
CA ALA A 994 63.33 41.54 -0.87
C ALA A 994 62.51 42.85 -0.79
N ASP A 995 61.82 42.98 0.36
CA ASP A 995 61.61 44.15 1.24
C ASP A 995 61.48 45.56 0.64
N SER A 996 60.33 46.23 0.87
CA SER A 996 60.18 47.19 2.00
C SER A 996 58.96 48.16 1.86
N ILE A 997 58.11 48.15 2.90
CA ILE A 997 57.57 49.28 3.70
C ILE A 997 56.94 50.52 3.00
N VAL A 998 55.69 50.88 3.37
CA VAL A 998 55.28 52.11 4.12
C VAL A 998 53.83 52.58 3.82
N PHE A 999 52.98 52.54 4.87
CA PHE A 999 51.93 53.48 5.38
C PHE A 999 50.87 54.11 4.44
N ASP A 1000 49.62 54.39 4.86
CA ASP A 1000 49.20 54.98 6.15
C ASP A 1000 47.70 54.81 6.50
N ALA A 1001 47.48 54.81 7.82
CA ALA A 1001 46.37 55.15 8.73
C ALA A 1001 44.91 55.39 8.26
N ASN A 1002 43.97 54.78 9.01
CA ASN A 1002 43.44 55.41 10.24
C ASN A 1002 42.62 54.42 11.11
N GLN A 1003 43.10 54.24 12.33
CA GLN A 1003 42.51 53.61 13.51
C GLN A 1003 41.89 54.74 14.40
N PRO A 1004 41.06 54.49 15.45
CA PRO A 1004 41.60 53.94 16.70
C PRO A 1004 40.69 53.06 17.56
N VAL A 1005 41.34 52.11 18.22
CA VAL A 1005 41.05 51.55 19.54
C VAL A 1005 41.96 52.24 20.58
N LEU A 1006 41.45 52.44 21.80
CA LEU A 1006 42.18 52.72 23.05
C LEU A 1006 41.64 51.72 24.10
N THR A 1007 42.35 51.10 25.05
CA THR A 1007 43.76 50.94 25.47
C THR A 1007 43.74 50.03 26.70
N GLY A 1008 44.82 49.28 26.99
CA GLY A 1008 45.15 48.84 28.36
C GLY A 1008 46.04 47.59 28.46
N ASN A 1009 47.34 47.81 28.69
CA ASN A 1009 48.45 46.83 28.79
C ASN A 1009 48.63 46.14 30.16
N ASP A 1010 49.39 45.02 30.16
CA ASP A 1010 50.63 44.72 30.94
C ASP A 1010 50.66 43.22 31.32
N ALA A 1011 51.75 42.44 31.37
CA ALA A 1011 53.13 42.47 30.89
C ALA A 1011 53.65 41.02 30.96
N LEU A 1012 54.54 40.63 30.04
CA LEU A 1012 55.24 39.34 29.93
C LEU A 1012 56.59 39.36 30.66
N MET A 1013 57.12 38.20 31.04
CA MET A 1013 58.55 37.85 30.97
C MET A 1013 58.77 36.34 31.23
N GLY A 1014 59.53 35.65 30.36
CA GLY A 1014 60.26 34.43 30.77
C GLY A 1014 60.42 33.26 29.80
N ASN A 1015 61.31 33.40 28.81
CA ASN A 1015 62.34 32.43 28.36
C ASN A 1015 62.02 31.18 27.48
N SER A 1016 62.61 31.19 26.27
CA SER A 1016 63.39 30.14 25.52
C SER A 1016 63.22 28.65 25.89
N GLY A 1017 63.10 27.65 25.01
CA GLY A 1017 63.41 27.49 23.58
C GLY A 1017 64.19 26.16 23.34
N ASN A 1018 63.63 25.27 22.50
CA ASN A 1018 64.20 24.06 21.82
C ASN A 1018 64.48 22.75 22.62
N VAL A 1019 63.84 21.60 22.31
CA VAL A 1019 64.08 20.57 21.23
C VAL A 1019 65.28 19.67 21.63
N GLU A 1020 65.23 18.33 21.80
CA GLU A 1020 64.62 17.20 21.07
C GLU A 1020 64.78 15.87 21.89
N ASN A 1021 63.89 14.87 21.66
CA ASN A 1021 64.03 13.38 21.70
C ASN A 1021 64.83 12.67 22.84
N ALA A 1022 64.46 11.52 23.41
CA ALA A 1022 63.40 10.51 23.24
C ALA A 1022 63.42 9.55 24.46
N GLU A 1023 62.33 8.79 24.64
CA GLU A 1023 62.18 7.51 25.40
C GLU A 1023 62.44 7.49 26.93
N GLU A 1024 61.39 7.15 27.70
CA GLU A 1024 61.30 5.98 28.60
C GLU A 1024 60.27 6.15 29.75
N ASP A 1025 59.63 5.03 30.09
CA ASP A 1025 59.01 4.63 31.36
C ASP A 1025 57.70 5.24 31.86
N ILE A 1026 56.63 4.51 31.55
CA ILE A 1026 55.24 4.62 32.06
C ILE A 1026 54.98 3.76 33.31
N PHE A 1027 55.98 3.08 33.88
CA PHE A 1027 55.83 2.33 35.14
C PHE A 1027 56.45 3.07 36.32
N ALA A 1028 55.73 4.07 36.84
CA ALA A 1028 56.00 4.60 38.17
C ALA A 1028 54.72 5.11 38.85
N GLY A 1029 54.24 4.31 39.79
CA GLY A 1029 53.41 4.80 40.89
C GLY A 1029 51.94 4.45 40.76
N LEU A 1030 51.54 3.36 41.40
CA LEU A 1030 50.42 3.32 42.34
C LEU A 1030 50.58 2.04 43.17
N ASP A 1031 51.26 2.20 44.32
CA ASP A 1031 51.46 1.15 45.31
C ASP A 1031 50.16 0.82 46.04
N PHE A 1032 50.00 -0.49 46.26
CA PHE A 1032 48.94 -1.15 47.00
C PHE A 1032 49.14 -0.98 48.51
N GLU A 1033 48.10 -0.53 49.22
CA GLU A 1033 47.99 -0.76 50.67
C GLU A 1033 47.30 -2.10 50.92
N GLN A 1034 48.00 -2.93 51.68
CA GLN A 1034 47.68 -4.31 52.03
C GLN A 1034 47.27 -4.32 53.51
N GLU A 1035 45.98 -4.50 53.81
CA GLU A 1035 45.53 -4.90 55.15
C GLU A 1035 45.04 -6.34 55.10
N THR A 1036 45.81 -7.19 55.78
CA THR A 1036 45.45 -8.53 56.21
C THR A 1036 44.74 -8.41 57.56
N MET A 1037 43.66 -9.18 57.79
CA MET A 1037 43.31 -9.78 59.09
C MET A 1037 42.03 -10.66 58.98
N ASP A 1038 42.26 -11.97 59.12
CA ASP A 1038 41.63 -12.90 60.06
C ASP A 1038 40.12 -12.85 60.41
N PHE A 1039 39.49 -14.03 60.23
CA PHE A 1039 38.52 -14.74 61.08
C PHE A 1039 37.36 -13.96 61.76
N ASN A 1040 36.10 -14.39 61.58
CA ASN A 1040 35.48 -15.43 62.42
C ASN A 1040 34.02 -15.74 62.03
N PHE A 1041 33.59 -16.95 62.42
CA PHE A 1041 32.21 -17.46 62.43
C PHE A 1041 31.25 -16.61 63.28
N ASP A 1042 30.03 -16.43 62.77
CA ASP A 1042 28.76 -16.80 63.44
C ASP A 1042 27.64 -16.96 62.39
#